data_AF-A0A2G6ALT4-F1
#
_entry.id   AF-A0A2G6ALT4-F1
#
_cell.length_a   1.000
_cell.length_b   1.000
_cell.length_c   1.000
_cell.angle_alpha   90.00
_cell.angle_beta   90.00
_cell.angle_gamma   90.00
#
_symmetry.space_group_name_H-M   'P 1'
#
loop_
_entity.id
_entity.type
_entity.pdbx_description
1 polymer ?
#
loop_
_entity_poly.entity_id
_entity_poly.type
_entity_poly.pdbx_seq_one_letter_code
_entity_poly.pdbx_strand_id
1 'polypeptide(L)'
;MVDLILNNNSIYLLIMVIFWFFISGMINRTLFRVKNGIKQTRFWKIKPIKKSVFGLGILLVISTIVFLANLQEKNNVIDIGDKDYHLNLVMAILTVYGILYAFIQFAIGYADQKNNDKYWGKSTTEVLLSENIEFIIFHSRFFKVVLFYIAIFPLTNWQVFKLIAKYESFALALWEVCLTIIYVLYIFLFTKSLVIMRRFFAMQKNHELPVKWLIEIEKLEDYEELFNDSYQNKNDLFMKVLFQDTMSIEGSERKEMFIKILRGTLGSFSDKQNVKIHKQKSQKIKYGHFHLYRMFSNLYRDEKLEDLGFSFDDLLSIYRITEEVLFNEVKLVAKDDQSKIIAEIVELYSNRQNHFKECRYYGVPHIIWDQVQSNADLLALHRYMETKYAWSINIEELDNEGQSHLKLLNQSKNQYIWKLLDCSKDFLGKEGSHTSHFVFHKSNELSIKNAIYQYILELEFSENNRVQIELLMDVLDYEQKVALVFYILLYPTETDYIKKQQYVLFFRPLLDNWNDNKRISDPEVKDFVLWKIENSNIKHKITPNLIEWIFKNLETHSTDVRLIQSCIDWDYFSYAKILMFKYIFNEIHDRYPDFSNQEHATIKQQWSDWRVVFLKEMVKNSVLLKEDFFKEHIMAVSRHISKSSNPIVLFNENDFRLFYMNPLFEITEIEFLRFIEEKTYLQKGILEFLILKLDKAAYKYLITNERIVVLFKWRVKEIIYETNLDIESYVHQLALRANEVTMDSPVSQLKKDIIIRKLIDLLYE
;
A
#
# COMPACT_ATOMS: atom_id res chain seq x y z
N MET A 1 -52.63 3.21 -61.63
CA MET A 1 -52.77 2.01 -60.78
C MET A 1 -51.64 1.92 -59.75
N VAL A 2 -50.38 2.10 -60.15
CA VAL A 2 -49.22 2.23 -59.25
C VAL A 2 -49.33 3.45 -58.31
N ASP A 3 -49.90 4.58 -58.76
CA ASP A 3 -50.08 5.78 -57.93
C ASP A 3 -51.21 5.71 -56.88
N LEU A 4 -52.16 4.76 -57.01
CA LEU A 4 -53.21 4.55 -56.00
C LEU A 4 -52.75 3.57 -54.89
N ILE A 5 -51.80 2.68 -55.22
CA ILE A 5 -51.18 1.72 -54.29
C ILE A 5 -50.15 2.41 -53.40
N LEU A 6 -49.49 3.47 -53.91
CA LEU A 6 -48.39 4.15 -53.21
C LEU A 6 -48.79 5.27 -52.25
N ASN A 7 -50.07 5.68 -52.16
CA ASN A 7 -50.42 6.85 -51.33
C ASN A 7 -51.22 6.52 -50.05
N ASN A 8 -52.07 5.48 -50.04
CA ASN A 8 -52.78 5.06 -48.83
C ASN A 8 -52.13 3.84 -48.15
N ASN A 9 -51.78 2.79 -48.91
CA ASN A 9 -51.17 1.59 -48.32
C ASN A 9 -49.75 1.84 -47.80
N SER A 10 -48.99 2.75 -48.41
CA SER A 10 -47.70 3.21 -47.87
C SER A 10 -47.86 3.94 -46.54
N ILE A 11 -48.90 4.77 -46.38
CA ILE A 11 -49.22 5.47 -45.13
C ILE A 11 -49.67 4.46 -44.06
N TYR A 12 -50.49 3.46 -44.40
CA TYR A 12 -50.92 2.44 -43.44
C TYR A 12 -49.80 1.47 -43.05
N LEU A 13 -48.92 1.10 -43.98
CA LEU A 13 -47.74 0.28 -43.72
C LEU A 13 -46.69 1.08 -42.93
N LEU A 14 -46.54 2.37 -43.20
CA LEU A 14 -45.78 3.31 -42.39
C LEU A 14 -46.38 3.47 -40.99
N ILE A 15 -47.71 3.55 -40.86
CA ILE A 15 -48.41 3.57 -39.57
C ILE A 15 -48.21 2.25 -38.83
N MET A 16 -48.31 1.09 -39.49
CA MET A 16 -48.03 -0.21 -38.88
C MET A 16 -46.56 -0.33 -38.45
N VAL A 17 -45.62 0.16 -39.25
CA VAL A 17 -44.18 0.16 -38.92
C VAL A 17 -43.87 1.16 -37.80
N ILE A 18 -44.48 2.35 -37.81
CA ILE A 18 -44.38 3.36 -36.73
C ILE A 18 -45.01 2.82 -35.46
N PHE A 19 -46.18 2.18 -35.54
CA PHE A 19 -46.89 1.59 -34.41
C PHE A 19 -46.15 0.37 -33.88
N TRP A 20 -45.52 -0.43 -34.74
CA TRP A 20 -44.59 -1.50 -34.35
C TRP A 20 -43.31 -0.93 -33.72
N PHE A 21 -42.77 0.18 -34.22
CA PHE A 21 -41.66 0.90 -33.59
C PHE A 21 -42.07 1.49 -32.24
N PHE A 22 -43.32 1.94 -32.10
CA PHE A 22 -43.86 2.49 -30.87
C PHE A 22 -44.13 1.39 -29.84
N ILE A 23 -44.68 0.25 -30.25
CA ILE A 23 -44.87 -0.94 -29.42
C ILE A 23 -43.53 -1.55 -29.05
N SER A 24 -42.62 -1.74 -30.00
CA SER A 24 -41.25 -2.20 -29.75
C SER A 24 -40.50 -1.22 -28.85
N GLY A 25 -40.67 0.09 -29.04
CA GLY A 25 -40.13 1.14 -28.18
C GLY A 25 -40.74 1.15 -26.79
N MET A 26 -42.04 0.90 -26.64
CA MET A 26 -42.72 0.79 -25.35
C MET A 26 -42.37 -0.52 -24.63
N ILE A 27 -42.28 -1.64 -25.34
CA ILE A 27 -41.83 -2.93 -24.83
C ILE A 27 -40.37 -2.83 -24.42
N ASN A 28 -39.50 -2.21 -25.24
CA ASN A 28 -38.11 -1.96 -24.86
C ASN A 28 -38.01 -0.98 -23.70
N ARG A 29 -38.85 0.07 -23.62
CA ARG A 29 -38.81 1.04 -22.52
C ARG A 29 -39.39 0.45 -21.23
N THR A 30 -40.36 -0.45 -21.31
CA THR A 30 -40.87 -1.21 -20.16
C THR A 30 -39.91 -2.31 -19.75
N LEU A 31 -39.33 -3.08 -20.66
CA LEU A 31 -38.26 -4.04 -20.39
C LEU A 31 -36.99 -3.35 -19.87
N PHE A 32 -36.64 -2.16 -20.38
CA PHE A 32 -35.52 -1.36 -19.91
C PHE A 32 -35.82 -0.70 -18.56
N ARG A 33 -37.04 -0.23 -18.30
CA ARG A 33 -37.46 0.20 -16.95
C ARG A 33 -37.59 -0.97 -15.97
N VAL A 34 -37.87 -2.18 -16.45
CA VAL A 34 -37.85 -3.41 -15.65
C VAL A 34 -36.40 -3.82 -15.40
N LYS A 35 -35.50 -3.78 -16.40
CA LYS A 35 -34.07 -4.09 -16.26
C LYS A 35 -33.33 -3.05 -15.41
N ASN A 36 -33.61 -1.75 -15.61
CA ASN A 36 -33.07 -0.66 -14.79
C ASN A 36 -33.79 -0.51 -13.45
N GLY A 37 -35.08 -0.83 -13.35
CA GLY A 37 -35.79 -0.90 -12.07
C GLY A 37 -35.27 -2.05 -11.22
N ILE A 38 -34.99 -3.22 -11.83
CA ILE A 38 -34.32 -4.35 -11.17
C ILE A 38 -32.87 -3.99 -10.81
N LYS A 39 -32.14 -3.21 -11.62
CA LYS A 39 -30.79 -2.71 -11.28
C LYS A 39 -30.77 -1.58 -10.24
N GLN A 40 -31.81 -0.75 -10.16
CA GLN A 40 -31.86 0.40 -9.23
C GLN A 40 -32.60 0.11 -7.91
N THR A 41 -33.52 -0.87 -7.85
CA THR A 41 -34.09 -1.31 -6.58
C THR A 41 -33.50 -2.66 -6.18
N ARG A 42 -32.34 -2.60 -5.53
CA ARG A 42 -31.68 -3.66 -4.73
C ARG A 42 -32.56 -4.27 -3.61
N PHE A 43 -33.82 -3.89 -3.55
CA PHE A 43 -34.79 -4.36 -2.60
C PHE A 43 -36.08 -4.63 -3.37
N TRP A 44 -36.41 -5.90 -3.54
CA TRP A 44 -37.65 -6.50 -3.06
C TRP A 44 -37.79 -7.91 -3.64
N LYS A 45 -38.03 -8.89 -2.76
CA LYS A 45 -38.54 -10.22 -3.12
C LYS A 45 -39.93 -10.04 -3.73
N ILE A 46 -40.05 -9.95 -5.05
CA ILE A 46 -41.38 -9.93 -5.69
C ILE A 46 -41.49 -10.89 -6.88
N LYS A 47 -41.50 -12.19 -6.57
CA LYS A 47 -42.05 -13.22 -7.48
C LYS A 47 -43.50 -12.89 -7.96
N PRO A 48 -44.41 -12.25 -7.20
CA PRO A 48 -45.75 -11.95 -7.71
C PRO A 48 -45.86 -10.77 -8.70
N ILE A 49 -44.97 -9.77 -8.67
CA ILE A 49 -45.01 -8.62 -9.61
C ILE A 49 -44.45 -9.02 -10.98
N LYS A 50 -43.44 -9.90 -11.03
CA LYS A 50 -42.98 -10.50 -12.30
C LYS A 50 -44.13 -11.23 -13.02
N LYS A 51 -45.01 -11.95 -12.31
CA LYS A 51 -46.19 -12.61 -12.91
C LYS A 51 -47.27 -11.61 -13.38
N SER A 52 -47.55 -10.56 -12.61
CA SER A 52 -48.59 -9.58 -12.92
C SER A 52 -48.22 -8.69 -14.11
N VAL A 53 -46.97 -8.19 -14.17
CA VAL A 53 -46.49 -7.35 -15.28
C VAL A 53 -46.33 -8.16 -16.57
N PHE A 54 -45.89 -9.41 -16.47
CA PHE A 54 -45.81 -10.32 -17.62
C PHE A 54 -47.20 -10.71 -18.15
N GLY A 55 -48.18 -10.91 -17.26
CA GLY A 55 -49.58 -11.13 -17.65
C GLY A 55 -50.23 -9.94 -18.36
N LEU A 56 -49.96 -8.72 -17.88
CA LEU A 56 -50.39 -7.47 -18.53
C LEU A 56 -49.75 -7.27 -19.91
N GLY A 57 -48.47 -7.61 -20.06
CA GLY A 57 -47.77 -7.57 -21.35
C GLY A 57 -48.36 -8.53 -22.38
N ILE A 58 -48.67 -9.77 -21.98
CA ILE A 58 -49.30 -10.76 -22.86
C ILE A 58 -50.72 -10.30 -23.27
N LEU A 59 -51.50 -9.77 -22.34
CA LEU A 59 -52.84 -9.23 -22.62
C LEU A 59 -52.79 -8.08 -23.63
N LEU A 60 -51.82 -7.18 -23.51
CA LEU A 60 -51.64 -6.07 -24.47
C LEU A 60 -51.26 -6.58 -25.87
N VAL A 61 -50.38 -7.58 -25.97
CA VAL A 61 -49.99 -8.19 -27.25
C VAL A 61 -51.18 -8.89 -27.91
N ILE A 62 -51.94 -9.69 -27.16
CA ILE A 62 -53.14 -10.37 -27.68
C ILE A 62 -54.20 -9.35 -28.11
N SER A 63 -54.44 -8.32 -27.30
CA SER A 63 -55.39 -7.25 -27.62
C SER A 63 -54.99 -6.51 -28.91
N THR A 64 -53.70 -6.27 -29.11
CA THR A 64 -53.18 -5.65 -30.33
C THR A 64 -53.41 -6.55 -31.55
N ILE A 65 -53.13 -7.86 -31.44
CA ILE A 65 -53.32 -8.79 -32.56
C ILE A 65 -54.81 -8.91 -32.93
N VAL A 66 -55.69 -8.96 -31.94
CA VAL A 66 -57.15 -8.98 -32.16
C VAL A 66 -57.61 -7.66 -32.80
N PHE A 67 -57.06 -6.52 -32.39
CA PHE A 67 -57.35 -5.23 -33.02
C PHE A 67 -56.89 -5.19 -34.48
N LEU A 68 -55.69 -5.70 -34.77
CA LEU A 68 -55.16 -5.79 -36.14
C LEU A 68 -55.98 -6.75 -37.00
N ALA A 69 -56.41 -7.90 -36.45
CA ALA A 69 -57.29 -8.84 -37.14
C ALA A 69 -58.65 -8.22 -37.49
N ASN A 70 -59.24 -7.44 -36.58
CA ASN A 70 -60.47 -6.69 -36.83
C ASN A 70 -60.31 -5.61 -37.90
N LEU A 71 -59.15 -4.93 -37.94
CA LEU A 71 -58.84 -3.98 -39.00
C LEU A 71 -58.66 -4.68 -40.34
N GLN A 72 -57.99 -5.83 -40.34
CA GLN A 72 -57.77 -6.63 -41.52
C GLN A 72 -59.09 -7.17 -42.07
N GLU A 73 -59.98 -7.71 -41.24
CA GLU A 73 -61.30 -8.21 -41.67
C GLU A 73 -62.17 -7.12 -42.32
N LYS A 74 -62.08 -5.88 -41.84
CA LYS A 74 -62.89 -4.77 -42.36
C LYS A 74 -62.33 -4.15 -43.63
N ASN A 75 -61.01 -4.12 -43.78
CA ASN A 75 -60.34 -3.32 -44.80
C ASN A 75 -59.54 -4.15 -45.82
N ASN A 76 -59.36 -5.46 -45.61
CA ASN A 76 -58.57 -6.37 -46.44
C ASN A 76 -57.23 -5.75 -46.88
N VAL A 77 -56.43 -5.30 -45.92
CA VAL A 77 -55.18 -4.57 -46.17
C VAL A 77 -54.06 -5.50 -46.66
N ILE A 78 -54.02 -6.71 -46.11
CA ILE A 78 -53.06 -7.77 -46.44
C ILE A 78 -53.76 -8.75 -47.39
N ASP A 79 -53.23 -8.95 -48.59
CA ASP A 79 -53.70 -9.99 -49.51
C ASP A 79 -52.59 -11.01 -49.72
N ILE A 80 -52.86 -12.26 -49.34
CA ILE A 80 -51.90 -13.38 -49.39
C ILE A 80 -52.08 -14.21 -50.68
N GLY A 81 -52.99 -13.79 -51.57
CA GLY A 81 -53.26 -14.48 -52.84
C GLY A 81 -54.10 -15.75 -52.66
N ASP A 82 -54.22 -16.52 -53.74
CA ASP A 82 -55.16 -17.65 -53.81
C ASP A 82 -54.91 -18.74 -52.75
N LYS A 83 -56.00 -19.33 -52.26
CA LYS A 83 -56.00 -20.40 -51.23
C LYS A 83 -55.09 -21.57 -51.59
N ASP A 84 -54.92 -21.85 -52.87
CA ASP A 84 -54.08 -22.94 -53.39
C ASP A 84 -52.60 -22.77 -53.03
N TYR A 85 -52.14 -21.55 -52.75
CA TYR A 85 -50.75 -21.26 -52.38
C TYR A 85 -50.52 -21.16 -50.86
N HIS A 86 -51.57 -21.16 -50.05
CA HIS A 86 -51.47 -20.96 -48.59
C HIS A 86 -50.64 -22.06 -47.91
N LEU A 87 -50.81 -23.32 -48.34
CA LEU A 87 -50.02 -24.45 -47.83
C LEU A 87 -48.53 -24.28 -48.16
N ASN A 88 -48.20 -23.88 -49.38
CA ASN A 88 -46.82 -23.68 -49.83
C ASN A 88 -46.13 -22.57 -49.03
N LEU A 89 -46.86 -21.49 -48.73
CA LEU A 89 -46.36 -20.37 -47.92
C LEU A 89 -46.06 -20.80 -46.48
N VAL A 90 -46.95 -21.59 -45.86
CA VAL A 90 -46.72 -22.15 -44.53
C VAL A 90 -45.51 -23.08 -44.51
N MET A 91 -45.36 -23.93 -45.52
CA MET A 91 -44.19 -24.80 -45.65
C MET A 91 -42.89 -23.99 -45.76
N ALA A 92 -42.89 -22.89 -46.52
CA ALA A 92 -41.73 -21.99 -46.61
C ALA A 92 -41.39 -21.35 -45.24
N ILE A 93 -42.40 -20.86 -44.52
CA ILE A 93 -42.25 -20.25 -43.18
C ILE A 93 -41.68 -21.24 -42.17
N LEU A 94 -42.19 -22.48 -42.15
CA LEU A 94 -41.69 -23.54 -41.28
C LEU A 94 -40.28 -24.00 -41.67
N THR A 95 -39.96 -23.98 -42.97
CA THR A 95 -38.61 -24.29 -43.44
C THR A 95 -37.60 -23.24 -42.98
N VAL A 96 -37.94 -21.95 -43.11
CA VAL A 96 -37.11 -20.84 -42.60
C VAL A 96 -36.95 -20.91 -41.08
N TYR A 97 -38.01 -21.25 -40.35
CA TYR A 97 -37.94 -21.53 -38.91
C TYR A 97 -36.89 -22.60 -38.58
N GLY A 98 -36.98 -23.75 -39.27
CA GLY A 98 -36.12 -24.90 -39.07
C GLY A 98 -34.64 -24.59 -39.36
N ILE A 99 -34.36 -23.88 -40.46
CA ILE A 99 -33.01 -23.45 -40.82
C ILE A 99 -32.44 -22.52 -39.75
N LEU A 100 -33.20 -21.52 -39.30
CA LEU A 100 -32.75 -20.58 -38.29
C LEU A 100 -32.48 -21.28 -36.94
N TYR A 101 -33.38 -22.18 -36.54
CA TYR A 101 -33.22 -22.97 -35.32
C TYR A 101 -31.98 -23.86 -35.37
N ALA A 102 -31.79 -24.60 -36.47
CA ALA A 102 -30.63 -25.46 -36.68
C ALA A 102 -29.32 -24.65 -36.71
N PHE A 103 -29.32 -23.47 -37.33
CA PHE A 103 -28.16 -22.57 -37.33
C PHE A 103 -27.79 -22.10 -35.93
N ILE A 104 -28.76 -21.72 -35.09
CA ILE A 104 -28.48 -21.28 -33.73
C ILE A 104 -27.97 -22.45 -32.87
N GLN A 105 -28.57 -23.63 -32.99
CA GLN A 105 -28.08 -24.82 -32.30
C GLN A 105 -26.65 -25.19 -32.73
N PHE A 106 -26.35 -25.07 -34.03
CA PHE A 106 -24.99 -25.25 -34.54
C PHE A 106 -24.04 -24.20 -33.98
N ALA A 107 -24.41 -22.93 -33.94
CA ALA A 107 -23.56 -21.85 -33.43
C ALA A 107 -23.21 -22.05 -31.94
N ILE A 108 -24.19 -22.44 -31.12
CA ILE A 108 -23.99 -22.77 -29.69
C ILE A 108 -23.12 -24.02 -29.57
N GLY A 109 -23.47 -25.12 -30.25
CA GLY A 109 -22.71 -26.37 -30.16
C GLY A 109 -21.27 -26.28 -30.70
N TYR A 110 -21.03 -25.46 -31.73
CA TYR A 110 -19.69 -25.18 -32.26
C TYR A 110 -18.87 -24.32 -31.29
N ALA A 111 -19.50 -23.36 -30.62
CA ALA A 111 -18.86 -22.52 -29.61
C ALA A 111 -18.49 -23.33 -28.36
N ASP A 112 -19.37 -24.22 -27.89
CA ASP A 112 -19.14 -25.09 -26.73
C ASP A 112 -17.94 -26.04 -26.88
N GLN A 113 -17.61 -26.41 -28.12
CA GLN A 113 -16.49 -27.29 -28.46
C GLN A 113 -15.12 -26.59 -28.50
N LYS A 114 -15.07 -25.25 -28.53
CA LYS A 114 -13.80 -24.49 -28.55
C LYS A 114 -13.47 -23.93 -27.18
N ASN A 115 -12.32 -24.30 -26.61
CA ASN A 115 -11.85 -23.75 -25.33
C ASN A 115 -11.71 -22.21 -25.35
N ASN A 116 -11.37 -21.62 -26.50
CA ASN A 116 -11.21 -20.16 -26.65
C ASN A 116 -12.53 -19.36 -26.57
N ASP A 117 -13.69 -20.01 -26.60
CA ASP A 117 -15.00 -19.35 -26.45
C ASP A 117 -15.43 -19.25 -24.99
N LYS A 118 -14.79 -19.99 -24.09
CA LYS A 118 -15.16 -20.06 -22.68
C LYS A 118 -14.42 -19.00 -21.88
N TYR A 119 -15.17 -18.31 -21.03
CA TYR A 119 -14.62 -17.46 -19.98
C TYR A 119 -15.26 -17.87 -18.66
N TRP A 120 -14.42 -18.19 -17.65
CA TRP A 120 -14.89 -18.73 -16.37
C TRP A 120 -15.86 -19.94 -16.52
N GLY A 121 -15.57 -20.80 -17.50
CA GLY A 121 -16.36 -21.99 -17.80
C GLY A 121 -17.70 -21.77 -18.51
N LYS A 122 -18.12 -20.52 -18.76
CA LYS A 122 -19.32 -20.20 -19.55
C LYS A 122 -18.96 -19.84 -20.99
N SER A 123 -19.76 -20.29 -21.96
CA SER A 123 -19.63 -19.89 -23.36
C SER A 123 -19.97 -18.41 -23.52
N THR A 124 -19.03 -17.62 -24.03
CA THR A 124 -19.26 -16.20 -24.34
C THR A 124 -20.32 -16.05 -25.44
N THR A 125 -20.35 -17.00 -26.37
CA THR A 125 -21.34 -17.04 -27.46
C THR A 125 -22.74 -17.40 -26.97
N GLU A 126 -22.87 -18.36 -26.05
CA GLU A 126 -24.16 -18.71 -25.44
C GLU A 126 -24.75 -17.50 -24.70
N VAL A 127 -23.95 -16.79 -23.90
CA VAL A 127 -24.40 -15.59 -23.16
C VAL A 127 -24.87 -14.50 -24.12
N LEU A 128 -24.13 -14.25 -25.21
CA LEU A 128 -24.54 -13.27 -26.22
C LEU A 128 -25.83 -13.60 -26.94
N LEU A 129 -26.06 -14.89 -27.22
CA LEU A 129 -27.27 -15.35 -27.91
C LEU A 129 -28.47 -15.37 -26.96
N SER A 130 -28.28 -15.83 -25.73
CA SER A 130 -29.33 -15.99 -24.72
C SER A 130 -29.81 -14.65 -24.13
N GLU A 131 -28.91 -13.67 -23.97
CA GLU A 131 -29.30 -12.33 -23.50
C GLU A 131 -29.99 -11.49 -24.58
N ASN A 132 -30.00 -11.95 -25.84
CA ASN A 132 -30.59 -11.20 -26.94
C ASN A 132 -32.11 -11.35 -26.97
N ILE A 133 -32.81 -10.22 -26.98
CA ILE A 133 -34.28 -10.16 -26.87
C ILE A 133 -34.96 -10.95 -28.00
N GLU A 134 -34.33 -10.95 -29.17
CA GLU A 134 -34.76 -11.65 -30.37
C GLU A 134 -34.81 -13.17 -30.19
N PHE A 135 -33.79 -13.74 -29.55
CA PHE A 135 -33.75 -15.17 -29.24
C PHE A 135 -34.79 -15.54 -28.18
N ILE A 136 -34.96 -14.68 -27.18
CA ILE A 136 -35.99 -14.82 -26.15
C ILE A 136 -37.40 -14.83 -26.77
N ILE A 137 -37.68 -13.95 -27.73
CA ILE A 137 -38.97 -13.90 -28.46
C ILE A 137 -39.16 -15.17 -29.29
N PHE A 138 -38.14 -15.59 -30.04
CA PHE A 138 -38.18 -16.79 -30.89
C PHE A 138 -38.40 -18.08 -30.08
N HIS A 139 -37.83 -18.16 -28.87
CA HIS A 139 -38.00 -19.31 -27.98
C HIS A 139 -39.27 -19.24 -27.10
N SER A 140 -40.00 -18.12 -27.15
CA SER A 140 -41.17 -17.89 -26.31
C SER A 140 -42.32 -18.86 -26.63
N ARG A 141 -43.13 -19.18 -25.61
CA ARG A 141 -44.35 -19.98 -25.79
C ARG A 141 -45.35 -19.31 -26.72
N PHE A 142 -45.40 -17.97 -26.68
CA PHE A 142 -46.28 -17.18 -27.53
C PHE A 142 -45.95 -17.37 -29.02
N PHE A 143 -44.67 -17.24 -29.40
CA PHE A 143 -44.24 -17.46 -30.79
C PHE A 143 -44.59 -18.87 -31.28
N LYS A 144 -44.37 -19.90 -30.45
CA LYS A 144 -44.74 -21.29 -30.77
C LYS A 144 -46.24 -21.48 -30.99
N VAL A 145 -47.09 -20.80 -30.21
CA VAL A 145 -48.55 -20.84 -30.36
C VAL A 145 -48.99 -20.16 -31.67
N VAL A 146 -48.43 -19.00 -32.01
CA VAL A 146 -48.73 -18.30 -33.27
C VAL A 146 -48.28 -19.12 -34.48
N LEU A 147 -47.08 -19.72 -34.42
CA LEU A 147 -46.56 -20.61 -35.47
C LEU A 147 -47.45 -21.85 -35.65
N PHE A 148 -47.89 -22.46 -34.56
CA PHE A 148 -48.82 -23.60 -34.58
C PHE A 148 -50.17 -23.25 -35.19
N TYR A 149 -50.71 -22.07 -34.85
CA TYR A 149 -51.96 -21.58 -35.43
C TYR A 149 -51.83 -21.37 -36.95
N ILE A 150 -50.74 -20.75 -37.41
CA ILE A 150 -50.46 -20.55 -38.84
C ILE A 150 -50.36 -21.88 -39.58
N ALA A 151 -49.77 -22.91 -38.95
CA ALA A 151 -49.59 -24.23 -39.55
C ALA A 151 -50.90 -25.00 -39.72
N ILE A 152 -51.83 -24.89 -38.76
CA ILE A 152 -53.08 -25.66 -38.75
C ILE A 152 -54.17 -25.03 -39.61
N PHE A 153 -54.21 -23.71 -39.69
CA PHE A 153 -55.29 -22.99 -40.36
C PHE A 153 -55.55 -23.45 -41.82
N PRO A 154 -54.54 -23.60 -42.70
CA PRO A 154 -54.77 -24.06 -44.08
C PRO A 154 -55.21 -25.52 -44.19
N LEU A 155 -54.97 -26.33 -43.15
CA LEU A 155 -55.37 -27.73 -43.07
C LEU A 155 -56.80 -27.91 -42.52
N THR A 156 -57.41 -26.82 -42.04
CA THR A 156 -58.71 -26.88 -41.38
C THR A 156 -59.82 -26.78 -42.41
N ASN A 157 -60.63 -27.83 -42.55
CA ASN A 157 -61.84 -27.78 -43.35
C ASN A 157 -62.98 -27.11 -42.56
N TRP A 158 -63.15 -25.81 -42.75
CA TRP A 158 -64.13 -24.98 -42.04
C TRP A 158 -65.58 -25.42 -42.24
N GLN A 159 -65.89 -26.16 -43.33
CA GLN A 159 -67.22 -26.70 -43.59
C GLN A 159 -67.64 -27.80 -42.59
N VAL A 160 -66.68 -28.45 -41.92
CA VAL A 160 -66.94 -29.51 -40.93
C VAL A 160 -67.34 -28.92 -39.56
N PHE A 161 -66.96 -27.67 -39.27
CA PHE A 161 -67.19 -27.02 -37.97
C PHE A 161 -68.31 -25.96 -38.05
N LYS A 162 -69.57 -26.40 -38.12
CA LYS A 162 -70.76 -25.53 -38.25
C LYS A 162 -70.87 -24.38 -37.22
N LEU A 163 -70.31 -24.54 -36.01
CA LEU A 163 -70.31 -23.50 -34.97
C LEU A 163 -69.27 -22.39 -35.18
N ILE A 164 -68.18 -22.69 -35.90
CA ILE A 164 -67.03 -21.77 -36.07
C ILE A 164 -67.02 -21.17 -37.49
N ALA A 165 -67.72 -21.78 -38.46
CA ALA A 165 -67.87 -21.27 -39.82
C ALA A 165 -68.40 -19.81 -39.89
N LYS A 166 -69.18 -19.37 -38.90
CA LYS A 166 -69.65 -17.97 -38.80
C LYS A 166 -68.50 -16.95 -38.62
N TYR A 167 -67.36 -17.40 -38.12
CA TYR A 167 -66.17 -16.58 -37.86
C TYR A 167 -65.04 -16.86 -38.87
N GLU A 168 -65.34 -17.47 -40.02
CA GLU A 168 -64.33 -17.82 -41.04
C GLU A 168 -63.59 -16.57 -41.54
N SER A 169 -64.29 -15.45 -41.75
CA SER A 169 -63.69 -14.17 -42.17
C SER A 169 -62.70 -13.62 -41.15
N PHE A 170 -63.08 -13.59 -39.88
CA PHE A 170 -62.22 -13.15 -38.78
C PHE A 170 -61.02 -14.09 -38.58
N ALA A 171 -61.24 -15.40 -38.69
CA ALA A 171 -60.16 -16.39 -38.57
C ALA A 171 -59.15 -16.27 -39.72
N LEU A 172 -59.61 -16.01 -40.95
CA LEU A 172 -58.74 -15.74 -42.09
C LEU A 172 -57.93 -14.45 -41.87
N ALA A 173 -58.60 -13.36 -41.47
CA ALA A 173 -57.94 -12.09 -41.17
C ALA A 173 -56.90 -12.21 -40.03
N LEU A 174 -57.22 -13.00 -38.99
CA LEU A 174 -56.30 -13.29 -37.89
C LEU A 174 -55.09 -14.10 -38.37
N TRP A 175 -55.32 -15.09 -39.24
CA TRP A 175 -54.25 -15.89 -39.84
C TRP A 175 -53.32 -15.03 -40.70
N GLU A 176 -53.85 -14.16 -41.55
CA GLU A 176 -53.08 -13.22 -42.40
C GLU A 176 -52.22 -12.25 -41.57
N VAL A 177 -52.79 -11.69 -40.50
CA VAL A 177 -52.07 -10.82 -39.56
C VAL A 177 -50.97 -11.59 -38.84
N CYS A 178 -51.25 -12.81 -38.36
CA CYS A 178 -50.25 -13.64 -37.69
C CYS A 178 -49.09 -13.98 -38.65
N LEU A 179 -49.41 -14.35 -39.90
CA LEU A 179 -48.42 -14.67 -40.93
C LEU A 179 -47.53 -13.47 -41.23
N THR A 180 -48.11 -12.28 -41.36
CA THR A 180 -47.39 -11.02 -41.58
C THR A 180 -46.47 -10.69 -40.41
N ILE A 181 -46.94 -10.85 -39.16
CA ILE A 181 -46.14 -10.66 -37.95
C ILE A 181 -44.94 -11.62 -37.94
N ILE A 182 -45.14 -12.90 -38.25
CA ILE A 182 -44.05 -13.88 -38.33
C ILE A 182 -43.05 -13.51 -39.43
N TYR A 183 -43.53 -13.09 -40.61
CA TYR A 183 -42.67 -12.70 -41.72
C TYR A 183 -41.79 -11.49 -41.36
N VAL A 184 -42.37 -10.45 -40.76
CA VAL A 184 -41.62 -9.28 -40.27
C VAL A 184 -40.61 -9.67 -39.18
N LEU A 185 -41.00 -10.55 -38.26
CA LEU A 185 -40.10 -11.09 -37.25
C LEU A 185 -38.94 -11.87 -37.88
N TYR A 186 -39.15 -12.62 -38.97
CA TYR A 186 -38.06 -13.31 -39.67
C TYR A 186 -37.08 -12.35 -40.35
N ILE A 187 -37.57 -11.31 -41.04
CA ILE A 187 -36.67 -10.30 -41.64
C ILE A 187 -35.84 -9.63 -40.56
N PHE A 188 -36.46 -9.32 -39.42
CA PHE A 188 -35.78 -8.73 -38.27
C PHE A 188 -34.75 -9.68 -37.65
N LEU A 189 -35.12 -10.96 -37.44
CA LEU A 189 -34.22 -12.00 -36.94
C LEU A 189 -33.05 -12.26 -37.89
N PHE A 190 -33.29 -12.26 -39.20
CA PHE A 190 -32.26 -12.46 -40.21
C PHE A 190 -31.25 -11.29 -40.23
N THR A 191 -31.74 -10.05 -40.27
CA THR A 191 -30.86 -8.87 -40.22
C THR A 191 -30.06 -8.79 -38.92
N LYS A 192 -30.66 -9.14 -37.78
CA LYS A 192 -29.97 -9.16 -36.49
C LYS A 192 -29.01 -10.32 -36.33
N SER A 193 -29.34 -11.52 -36.81
CA SER A 193 -28.41 -12.67 -36.79
C SER A 193 -27.16 -12.40 -37.62
N LEU A 194 -27.24 -11.63 -38.73
CA LEU A 194 -26.06 -11.14 -39.45
C LEU A 194 -25.19 -10.20 -38.60
N VAL A 195 -25.79 -9.32 -37.79
CA VAL A 195 -25.06 -8.44 -36.86
C VAL A 195 -24.42 -9.25 -35.72
N ILE A 196 -25.12 -10.25 -35.19
CA ILE A 196 -24.59 -11.14 -34.16
C ILE A 196 -23.45 -11.98 -34.72
N MET A 197 -23.58 -12.56 -35.92
CA MET A 197 -22.50 -13.27 -36.59
C MET A 197 -21.28 -12.38 -36.79
N ARG A 198 -21.48 -11.12 -37.20
CA ARG A 198 -20.38 -10.15 -37.31
C ARG A 198 -19.67 -9.92 -35.96
N ARG A 199 -20.41 -9.82 -34.85
CA ARG A 199 -19.84 -9.70 -33.50
C ARG A 199 -19.14 -10.99 -33.05
N PHE A 200 -19.73 -12.15 -33.33
CA PHE A 200 -19.15 -13.46 -33.07
C PHE A 200 -17.80 -13.63 -33.78
N PHE A 201 -17.71 -13.27 -35.06
CA PHE A 201 -16.44 -13.27 -35.80
C PHE A 201 -15.45 -12.20 -35.30
N ALA A 202 -15.94 -11.06 -34.80
CA ALA A 202 -15.09 -10.04 -34.18
C ALA A 202 -14.51 -10.52 -32.83
N MET A 203 -15.29 -11.22 -32.02
CA MET A 203 -14.88 -11.76 -30.71
C MET A 203 -13.87 -12.89 -30.80
N GLN A 204 -13.96 -13.72 -31.84
CA GLN A 204 -12.92 -14.69 -32.15
C GLN A 204 -11.58 -14.01 -32.46
N LYS A 205 -11.60 -12.74 -32.90
CA LYS A 205 -10.40 -11.99 -33.29
C LYS A 205 -9.83 -11.14 -32.15
N ASN A 206 -10.70 -10.52 -31.34
CA ASN A 206 -10.32 -9.70 -30.19
C ASN A 206 -11.25 -10.06 -29.02
N HIS A 207 -10.73 -10.64 -27.93
CA HIS A 207 -11.51 -10.96 -26.73
C HIS A 207 -12.16 -9.70 -26.15
N GLU A 208 -13.42 -9.42 -26.48
CA GLU A 208 -14.07 -8.16 -26.11
C GLU A 208 -14.46 -8.14 -24.61
N LEU A 209 -13.94 -7.15 -23.89
CA LEU A 209 -14.19 -6.88 -22.45
C LEU A 209 -15.67 -6.86 -21.99
N PRO A 210 -16.67 -6.40 -22.77
CA PRO A 210 -18.06 -6.29 -22.28
C PRO A 210 -18.74 -7.62 -21.96
N VAL A 211 -18.44 -8.70 -22.69
CA VAL A 211 -19.07 -10.01 -22.46
C VAL A 211 -18.43 -10.72 -21.29
N LYS A 212 -17.10 -10.60 -21.14
CA LYS A 212 -16.40 -11.05 -19.93
C LYS A 212 -17.03 -10.39 -18.70
N TRP A 213 -17.23 -9.08 -18.71
CA TRP A 213 -17.88 -8.36 -17.62
C TRP A 213 -19.31 -8.84 -17.30
N LEU A 214 -20.11 -9.19 -18.30
CA LEU A 214 -21.46 -9.76 -18.09
C LEU A 214 -21.39 -11.13 -17.40
N ILE A 215 -20.49 -12.01 -17.86
CA ILE A 215 -20.26 -13.31 -17.24
C ILE A 215 -19.82 -13.15 -15.78
N GLU A 216 -18.95 -12.18 -15.50
CA GLU A 216 -18.47 -11.92 -14.13
C GLU A 216 -19.60 -11.51 -13.21
N ILE A 217 -20.48 -10.62 -13.66
CA ILE A 217 -21.63 -10.17 -12.87
C ILE A 217 -22.58 -11.33 -12.62
N GLU A 218 -22.94 -12.07 -13.67
CA GLU A 218 -23.88 -13.19 -13.54
C GLU A 218 -23.32 -14.25 -12.59
N LYS A 219 -22.04 -14.64 -12.75
CA LYS A 219 -21.38 -15.57 -11.83
C LYS A 219 -21.34 -15.00 -10.41
N LEU A 220 -20.99 -13.74 -10.22
CA LEU A 220 -20.93 -13.14 -8.89
C LEU A 220 -22.32 -13.14 -8.22
N GLU A 221 -23.39 -12.86 -8.96
CA GLU A 221 -24.76 -12.95 -8.46
C GLU A 221 -25.14 -14.40 -8.07
N ASP A 222 -24.82 -15.39 -8.91
CA ASP A 222 -25.04 -16.82 -8.65
C ASP A 222 -24.33 -17.26 -7.35
N TYR A 223 -23.06 -16.86 -7.21
CA TYR A 223 -22.23 -17.20 -6.06
C TYR A 223 -22.61 -16.43 -4.79
N GLU A 224 -23.14 -15.21 -4.91
CA GLU A 224 -23.73 -14.49 -3.78
C GLU A 224 -24.97 -15.21 -3.24
N GLU A 225 -25.86 -15.68 -4.11
CA GLU A 225 -27.04 -16.45 -3.70
C GLU A 225 -26.60 -17.77 -3.03
N LEU A 226 -25.64 -18.47 -3.64
CA LEU A 226 -25.08 -19.71 -3.11
C LEU A 226 -24.40 -19.52 -1.75
N PHE A 227 -23.65 -18.44 -1.56
CA PHE A 227 -23.03 -18.10 -0.29
C PHE A 227 -24.09 -17.86 0.80
N ASN A 228 -25.10 -17.05 0.49
CA ASN A 228 -26.19 -16.75 1.43
C ASN A 228 -26.97 -17.99 1.84
N ASP A 229 -27.19 -18.92 0.90
CA ASP A 229 -27.85 -20.20 1.17
C ASP A 229 -26.96 -21.12 1.99
N SER A 230 -25.65 -21.18 1.70
CA SER A 230 -24.69 -21.98 2.46
C SER A 230 -24.57 -21.48 3.91
N TYR A 231 -24.53 -20.17 4.11
CA TYR A 231 -24.52 -19.53 5.42
C TYR A 231 -25.82 -19.79 6.20
N GLN A 232 -26.98 -19.64 5.56
CA GLN A 232 -28.29 -19.92 6.20
C GLN A 232 -28.46 -21.39 6.58
N ASN A 233 -28.02 -22.30 5.71
CA ASN A 233 -28.18 -23.74 5.89
C ASN A 233 -27.00 -24.40 6.63
N LYS A 234 -25.99 -23.63 7.04
CA LYS A 234 -24.79 -24.09 7.76
C LYS A 234 -24.08 -25.25 7.05
N ASN A 235 -23.84 -25.10 5.76
CA ASN A 235 -23.12 -26.07 4.95
C ASN A 235 -21.95 -25.42 4.18
N ASP A 236 -21.09 -26.26 3.61
CA ASP A 236 -19.89 -25.84 2.85
C ASP A 236 -20.13 -25.87 1.33
N LEU A 237 -21.39 -25.79 0.88
CA LEU A 237 -21.73 -25.95 -0.55
C LEU A 237 -21.05 -24.87 -1.41
N PHE A 238 -21.05 -23.62 -0.94
CA PHE A 238 -20.38 -22.50 -1.61
C PHE A 238 -18.91 -22.81 -1.94
N MET A 239 -18.12 -23.24 -0.94
CA MET A 239 -16.69 -23.53 -1.14
C MET A 239 -16.50 -24.72 -2.07
N LYS A 240 -17.29 -25.78 -1.90
CA LYS A 240 -17.21 -26.98 -2.75
C LYS A 240 -17.46 -26.68 -4.21
N VAL A 241 -18.52 -25.90 -4.51
CA VAL A 241 -18.87 -25.52 -5.87
C VAL A 241 -17.80 -24.58 -6.44
N LEU A 242 -17.34 -23.60 -5.66
CA LEU A 242 -16.29 -22.67 -6.11
C LEU A 242 -15.01 -23.40 -6.50
N PHE A 243 -14.54 -24.34 -5.68
CA PHE A 243 -13.37 -25.15 -6.01
C PHE A 243 -13.61 -26.05 -7.23
N GLN A 244 -14.78 -26.69 -7.32
CA GLN A 244 -15.11 -27.55 -8.46
C GLN A 244 -15.12 -26.78 -9.78
N ASP A 245 -15.82 -25.64 -9.82
CA ASP A 245 -15.91 -24.78 -11.00
C ASP A 245 -14.54 -24.21 -11.36
N THR A 246 -13.78 -23.74 -10.38
CA THR A 246 -12.46 -23.13 -10.61
C THR A 246 -11.46 -24.14 -11.15
N MET A 247 -11.45 -25.37 -10.62
CA MET A 247 -10.57 -26.44 -11.10
C MET A 247 -10.94 -26.93 -12.51
N SER A 248 -12.19 -26.71 -12.95
CA SER A 248 -12.65 -27.07 -14.30
C SER A 248 -12.21 -26.09 -15.40
N ILE A 249 -11.74 -24.90 -15.03
CA ILE A 249 -11.21 -23.89 -15.96
C ILE A 249 -9.76 -24.25 -16.30
N GLU A 250 -9.19 -23.82 -17.43
CA GLU A 250 -7.77 -24.03 -17.75
C GLU A 250 -7.00 -22.70 -17.71
N GLY A 251 -5.73 -22.72 -17.27
CA GLY A 251 -4.83 -21.56 -17.37
C GLY A 251 -5.02 -20.46 -16.31
N SER A 252 -4.61 -19.24 -16.65
CA SER A 252 -4.49 -18.09 -15.73
C SER A 252 -5.83 -17.56 -15.19
N GLU A 253 -6.96 -17.93 -15.80
CA GLU A 253 -8.30 -17.47 -15.39
C GLU A 253 -8.79 -18.12 -14.09
N ARG A 254 -8.23 -19.28 -13.69
CA ARG A 254 -8.59 -19.99 -12.44
C ARG A 254 -8.44 -19.09 -11.21
N LYS A 255 -7.23 -18.54 -11.07
CA LYS A 255 -6.83 -17.68 -9.96
C LYS A 255 -7.68 -16.41 -9.92
N GLU A 256 -7.88 -15.81 -11.10
CA GLU A 256 -8.68 -14.60 -11.25
C GLU A 256 -10.14 -14.83 -10.81
N MET A 257 -10.78 -15.89 -11.30
CA MET A 257 -12.16 -16.21 -10.94
C MET A 257 -12.29 -16.43 -9.43
N PHE A 258 -11.40 -17.23 -8.83
CA PHE A 258 -11.48 -17.58 -7.42
C PHE A 258 -11.39 -16.34 -6.52
N ILE A 259 -10.37 -15.51 -6.74
CA ILE A 259 -10.17 -14.27 -5.96
C ILE A 259 -11.35 -13.33 -6.19
N LYS A 260 -11.76 -13.10 -7.44
CA LYS A 260 -12.80 -12.11 -7.75
C LYS A 260 -14.17 -12.52 -7.22
N ILE A 261 -14.51 -13.81 -7.27
CA ILE A 261 -15.73 -14.32 -6.64
C ILE A 261 -15.65 -14.17 -5.13
N LEU A 262 -14.57 -14.63 -4.48
CA LEU A 262 -14.44 -14.49 -3.02
C LEU A 262 -14.52 -13.02 -2.58
N ARG A 263 -13.74 -12.12 -3.20
CA ARG A 263 -13.77 -10.69 -2.89
C ARG A 263 -15.15 -10.09 -3.12
N GLY A 264 -15.80 -10.44 -4.23
CA GLY A 264 -17.13 -9.96 -4.60
C GLY A 264 -18.20 -10.40 -3.61
N THR A 265 -18.28 -11.71 -3.33
CA THR A 265 -19.30 -12.28 -2.44
C THR A 265 -19.10 -11.89 -0.98
N LEU A 266 -17.86 -11.91 -0.51
CA LEU A 266 -17.53 -11.56 0.88
C LEU A 266 -17.58 -10.04 1.10
N GLY A 267 -17.11 -9.26 0.13
CA GLY A 267 -17.20 -7.79 0.16
C GLY A 267 -18.65 -7.33 0.17
N SER A 268 -19.52 -7.90 -0.69
CA SER A 268 -20.95 -7.54 -0.67
C SER A 268 -21.68 -8.02 0.57
N PHE A 269 -21.17 -9.05 1.24
CA PHE A 269 -21.65 -9.48 2.56
C PHE A 269 -21.22 -8.48 3.65
N SER A 270 -19.98 -7.95 3.59
CA SER A 270 -19.43 -6.94 4.50
C SER A 270 -20.09 -5.56 4.34
N ASP A 271 -20.22 -5.07 3.11
CA ASP A 271 -20.73 -3.74 2.75
C ASP A 271 -22.24 -3.55 2.99
N LYS A 272 -22.99 -4.64 3.19
CA LYS A 272 -24.43 -4.58 3.48
C LYS A 272 -24.67 -4.08 4.91
N GLN A 273 -24.47 -2.77 5.12
CA GLN A 273 -25.02 -1.93 6.19
C GLN A 273 -26.57 -1.88 6.15
N ASN A 274 -27.23 -3.04 6.18
CA ASN A 274 -28.64 -3.17 6.54
C ASN A 274 -28.76 -4.05 7.77
N VAL A 275 -28.19 -3.52 8.85
CA VAL A 275 -28.38 -3.94 10.25
C VAL A 275 -29.86 -4.22 10.57
N LYS A 276 -30.84 -3.62 9.86
CA LYS A 276 -32.27 -3.89 10.07
C LYS A 276 -32.82 -5.17 9.40
N ILE A 277 -32.32 -5.57 8.23
CA ILE A 277 -32.82 -6.77 7.52
C ILE A 277 -32.05 -8.03 7.95
N HIS A 278 -30.76 -7.89 8.27
CA HIS A 278 -30.05 -8.98 8.94
C HIS A 278 -30.52 -9.14 10.37
N LYS A 279 -30.76 -8.10 11.20
CA LYS A 279 -31.33 -8.32 12.56
C LYS A 279 -32.62 -9.15 12.58
N GLN A 280 -33.52 -9.01 11.60
CA GLN A 280 -34.76 -9.81 11.54
C GLN A 280 -34.56 -11.25 11.05
N LYS A 281 -33.48 -11.56 10.32
CA LYS A 281 -33.15 -12.93 9.86
C LYS A 281 -32.08 -13.62 10.71
N SER A 282 -31.06 -12.88 11.17
CA SER A 282 -29.95 -13.33 12.01
C SER A 282 -30.35 -13.56 13.47
N GLN A 283 -31.45 -12.97 13.94
CA GLN A 283 -32.10 -13.39 15.21
C GLN A 283 -32.45 -14.89 15.24
N LYS A 284 -32.52 -15.57 14.08
CA LYS A 284 -32.68 -17.04 13.99
C LYS A 284 -31.37 -17.82 13.91
N ILE A 285 -30.24 -17.20 13.57
CA ILE A 285 -28.96 -17.91 13.39
C ILE A 285 -28.06 -17.62 14.59
N LYS A 286 -28.42 -18.21 15.73
CA LYS A 286 -27.48 -18.34 16.84
C LYS A 286 -26.23 -19.07 16.31
N TYR A 287 -25.04 -18.50 16.52
CA TYR A 287 -23.73 -19.04 16.11
C TYR A 287 -23.36 -18.96 14.61
N GLY A 288 -23.76 -17.90 13.89
CA GLY A 288 -23.38 -17.68 12.47
C GLY A 288 -21.87 -17.56 12.24
N HIS A 289 -21.16 -16.80 13.09
CA HIS A 289 -19.71 -16.62 13.01
C HIS A 289 -18.93 -17.94 13.20
N PHE A 290 -19.41 -18.89 14.03
CA PHE A 290 -18.78 -20.21 14.17
C PHE A 290 -18.83 -21.02 12.87
N HIS A 291 -19.92 -20.91 12.10
CA HIS A 291 -20.03 -21.56 10.80
C HIS A 291 -19.06 -20.95 9.79
N LEU A 292 -19.00 -19.62 9.73
CA LEU A 292 -18.04 -18.91 8.86
C LEU A 292 -16.59 -19.26 9.20
N TYR A 293 -16.24 -19.27 10.48
CA TYR A 293 -14.90 -19.68 10.93
C TYR A 293 -14.57 -21.10 10.49
N ARG A 294 -15.51 -22.05 10.59
CA ARG A 294 -15.29 -23.43 10.12
C ARG A 294 -15.10 -23.47 8.61
N MET A 295 -15.94 -22.77 7.85
CA MET A 295 -15.87 -22.71 6.39
C MET A 295 -14.53 -22.12 5.92
N PHE A 296 -14.08 -21.02 6.52
CA PHE A 296 -12.78 -20.41 6.22
C PHE A 296 -11.61 -21.24 6.74
N SER A 297 -11.73 -21.92 7.88
CA SER A 297 -10.68 -22.85 8.33
C SER A 297 -10.51 -24.04 7.37
N ASN A 298 -11.61 -24.50 6.76
CA ASN A 298 -11.57 -25.55 5.75
C ASN A 298 -10.91 -25.08 4.45
N LEU A 299 -11.07 -23.80 4.06
CA LEU A 299 -10.41 -23.21 2.89
C LEU A 299 -8.90 -23.44 2.90
N TYR A 300 -8.25 -23.20 4.04
CA TYR A 300 -6.80 -23.32 4.19
C TYR A 300 -6.31 -24.74 4.49
N ARG A 301 -7.22 -25.71 4.59
CA ARG A 301 -6.90 -27.15 4.74
C ARG A 301 -7.10 -27.93 3.45
N ASP A 302 -7.72 -27.33 2.44
CA ASP A 302 -7.97 -28.00 1.18
C ASP A 302 -6.68 -28.01 0.36
N GLU A 303 -6.14 -29.20 0.09
CA GLU A 303 -4.95 -29.41 -0.74
C GLU A 303 -5.12 -28.75 -2.13
N LYS A 304 -6.37 -28.61 -2.59
CA LYS A 304 -6.70 -27.92 -3.85
C LYS A 304 -6.37 -26.43 -3.83
N LEU A 305 -6.19 -25.80 -2.67
CA LEU A 305 -5.76 -24.41 -2.59
C LEU A 305 -4.31 -24.26 -3.04
N GLU A 306 -3.46 -25.25 -2.77
CA GLU A 306 -2.06 -25.28 -3.21
C GLU A 306 -1.98 -25.44 -4.74
N ASP A 307 -2.85 -26.28 -5.31
CA ASP A 307 -2.95 -26.52 -6.76
C ASP A 307 -3.31 -25.27 -7.57
N LEU A 308 -3.88 -24.23 -6.93
CA LEU A 308 -4.27 -22.99 -7.60
C LEU A 308 -3.10 -22.01 -7.81
N GLY A 309 -1.92 -22.27 -7.23
CA GLY A 309 -0.71 -21.46 -7.45
C GLY A 309 -0.85 -20.01 -6.98
N PHE A 310 -1.50 -19.78 -5.84
CA PHE A 310 -1.60 -18.46 -5.23
C PHE A 310 -0.24 -17.96 -4.73
N SER A 311 0.04 -16.67 -4.95
CA SER A 311 1.20 -16.01 -4.35
C SER A 311 0.90 -15.61 -2.90
N PHE A 312 1.94 -15.21 -2.16
CA PHE A 312 1.79 -14.66 -0.80
C PHE A 312 0.75 -13.53 -0.73
N ASP A 313 0.80 -12.58 -1.65
CA ASP A 313 -0.13 -11.43 -1.69
C ASP A 313 -1.58 -11.86 -1.89
N ASP A 314 -1.82 -12.89 -2.71
CA ASP A 314 -3.17 -13.40 -2.94
C ASP A 314 -3.72 -14.07 -1.69
N LEU A 315 -2.92 -14.94 -1.06
CA LEU A 315 -3.31 -15.65 0.16
C LEU A 315 -3.52 -14.67 1.31
N LEU A 316 -2.64 -13.68 1.48
CA LEU A 316 -2.80 -12.63 2.47
C LEU A 316 -4.05 -11.79 2.22
N SER A 317 -4.37 -11.49 0.96
CA SER A 317 -5.61 -10.80 0.61
C SER A 317 -6.86 -11.63 0.93
N ILE A 318 -6.86 -12.93 0.64
CA ILE A 318 -7.99 -13.81 0.98
C ILE A 318 -8.14 -13.86 2.50
N TYR A 319 -7.04 -14.02 3.22
CA TYR A 319 -7.01 -14.05 4.68
C TYR A 319 -7.59 -12.79 5.30
N ARG A 320 -7.16 -11.61 4.84
CA ARG A 320 -7.69 -10.30 5.24
C ARG A 320 -9.21 -10.24 5.14
N ILE A 321 -9.76 -10.60 3.99
CA ILE A 321 -11.21 -10.49 3.72
C ILE A 321 -12.01 -11.51 4.54
N THR A 322 -11.50 -12.74 4.67
CA THR A 322 -12.18 -13.76 5.49
C THR A 322 -12.25 -13.38 6.96
N GLU A 323 -11.16 -12.83 7.52
CA GLU A 323 -11.09 -12.36 8.90
C GLU A 323 -11.93 -11.11 9.13
N GLU A 324 -11.98 -10.18 8.18
CA GLU A 324 -12.82 -8.98 8.26
C GLU A 324 -14.31 -9.34 8.34
N VAL A 325 -14.78 -10.22 7.44
CA VAL A 325 -16.15 -10.72 7.46
C VAL A 325 -16.48 -11.42 8.77
N LEU A 326 -15.56 -12.25 9.26
CA LEU A 326 -15.73 -12.97 10.51
C LEU A 326 -15.82 -12.02 11.71
N PHE A 327 -14.97 -10.99 11.75
CA PHE A 327 -14.95 -10.00 12.80
C PHE A 327 -16.20 -9.10 12.79
N ASN A 328 -16.71 -8.73 11.60
CA ASN A 328 -17.96 -7.98 11.48
C ASN A 328 -19.14 -8.76 12.07
N GLU A 329 -19.18 -10.08 11.88
CA GLU A 329 -20.20 -10.94 12.51
C GLU A 329 -20.04 -11.05 14.03
N VAL A 330 -18.81 -11.08 14.54
CA VAL A 330 -18.54 -11.02 15.99
C VAL A 330 -19.05 -9.70 16.58
N LYS A 331 -18.74 -8.56 15.94
CA LYS A 331 -19.25 -7.24 16.35
C LYS A 331 -20.77 -7.18 16.41
N LEU A 332 -21.45 -7.75 15.41
CA LEU A 332 -22.90 -7.80 15.35
C LEU A 332 -23.52 -8.61 16.51
N VAL A 333 -22.88 -9.72 16.91
CA VAL A 333 -23.33 -10.54 18.05
C VAL A 333 -23.05 -9.84 19.37
N ALA A 334 -21.86 -9.28 19.54
CA ALA A 334 -21.43 -8.58 20.75
C ALA A 334 -22.09 -7.20 20.91
N LYS A 335 -22.76 -6.67 19.88
CA LYS A 335 -23.39 -5.35 19.85
C LYS A 335 -22.42 -4.21 20.19
N ASP A 336 -21.20 -4.30 19.64
CA ASP A 336 -20.11 -3.32 19.82
C ASP A 336 -19.64 -3.14 21.28
N ASP A 337 -19.96 -4.08 22.18
CA ASP A 337 -19.45 -4.10 23.56
C ASP A 337 -18.07 -4.77 23.59
N GLN A 338 -17.06 -4.05 24.07
CA GLN A 338 -15.64 -4.46 24.02
C GLN A 338 -15.36 -5.76 24.77
N SER A 339 -15.85 -5.92 26.00
CA SER A 339 -15.68 -7.17 26.77
C SER A 339 -16.37 -8.35 26.09
N LYS A 340 -17.57 -8.14 25.53
CA LYS A 340 -18.27 -9.19 24.77
C LYS A 340 -17.57 -9.55 23.47
N ILE A 341 -17.02 -8.59 22.73
CA ILE A 341 -16.25 -8.86 21.51
C ILE A 341 -15.06 -9.76 21.85
N ILE A 342 -14.32 -9.44 22.91
CA ILE A 342 -13.16 -10.22 23.35
C ILE A 342 -13.57 -11.65 23.73
N ALA A 343 -14.65 -11.80 24.50
CA ALA A 343 -15.18 -13.11 24.87
C ALA A 343 -15.58 -13.94 23.64
N GLU A 344 -16.29 -13.35 22.68
CA GLU A 344 -16.71 -14.03 21.44
C GLU A 344 -15.51 -14.42 20.56
N ILE A 345 -14.47 -13.57 20.46
CA ILE A 345 -13.22 -13.92 19.76
C ILE A 345 -12.56 -15.12 20.45
N VAL A 346 -12.41 -15.08 21.78
CA VAL A 346 -11.81 -16.21 22.51
C VAL A 346 -12.64 -17.46 22.31
N GLU A 347 -13.97 -17.37 22.36
CA GLU A 347 -14.85 -18.52 22.18
C GLU A 347 -14.69 -19.14 20.79
N LEU A 348 -14.56 -18.30 19.76
CA LEU A 348 -14.45 -18.68 18.36
C LEU A 348 -13.11 -19.36 18.01
N TYR A 349 -12.01 -18.79 18.48
CA TYR A 349 -10.65 -19.23 18.13
C TYR A 349 -10.02 -20.20 19.13
N SER A 350 -10.74 -20.58 20.18
CA SER A 350 -10.26 -21.55 21.17
C SER A 350 -10.89 -22.92 20.98
N ASN A 351 -10.13 -23.96 21.31
CA ASN A 351 -10.68 -25.32 21.27
C ASN A 351 -11.57 -25.56 22.51
N ARG A 352 -12.88 -25.70 22.30
CA ARG A 352 -13.86 -26.03 23.36
C ARG A 352 -13.52 -27.33 24.10
N GLN A 353 -12.84 -28.29 23.45
CA GLN A 353 -12.42 -29.55 24.07
C GLN A 353 -11.32 -29.36 25.13
N ASN A 354 -10.55 -28.28 25.03
CA ASN A 354 -9.48 -27.96 25.98
C ASN A 354 -9.90 -26.92 27.03
N HIS A 355 -11.19 -26.72 27.29
CA HIS A 355 -11.71 -25.71 28.23
C HIS A 355 -11.15 -24.30 27.99
N PHE A 356 -11.00 -23.89 26.73
CA PHE A 356 -10.44 -22.57 26.36
C PHE A 356 -9.00 -22.33 26.85
N LYS A 357 -8.23 -23.38 27.14
CA LYS A 357 -6.81 -23.26 27.57
C LYS A 357 -5.88 -22.72 26.49
N GLU A 358 -6.26 -22.79 25.22
CA GLU A 358 -5.46 -22.28 24.09
C GLU A 358 -6.36 -21.55 23.10
N CYS A 359 -5.93 -20.34 22.71
CA CYS A 359 -6.58 -19.50 21.70
C CYS A 359 -5.65 -19.31 20.49
N ARG A 360 -6.20 -19.40 19.27
CA ARG A 360 -5.45 -19.27 18.01
C ARG A 360 -5.80 -18.03 17.20
N TYR A 361 -6.24 -16.96 17.85
CA TYR A 361 -6.68 -15.73 17.16
C TYR A 361 -5.59 -15.10 16.27
N TYR A 362 -4.32 -15.14 16.70
CA TYR A 362 -3.18 -14.71 15.89
C TYR A 362 -2.54 -15.85 15.09
N GLY A 363 -3.17 -17.02 15.04
CA GLY A 363 -2.72 -18.15 14.25
C GLY A 363 -2.86 -17.87 12.76
N VAL A 364 -1.76 -17.93 12.04
CA VAL A 364 -1.73 -17.84 10.57
C VAL A 364 -1.76 -19.25 9.98
N PRO A 365 -2.60 -19.51 8.95
CA PRO A 365 -2.61 -20.79 8.24
C PRO A 365 -1.23 -21.16 7.67
N HIS A 366 -0.88 -22.45 7.69
CA HIS A 366 0.46 -22.92 7.28
C HIS A 366 0.79 -22.56 5.83
N ILE A 367 -0.18 -22.69 4.93
CA ILE A 367 -0.05 -22.32 3.52
C ILE A 367 0.38 -20.87 3.28
N ILE A 368 0.05 -19.94 4.18
CA ILE A 368 0.52 -18.55 4.08
C ILE A 368 1.98 -18.46 4.50
N TRP A 369 2.37 -19.14 5.59
CA TRP A 369 3.76 -19.21 6.04
C TRP A 369 4.68 -19.83 4.99
N ASP A 370 4.22 -20.90 4.34
CA ASP A 370 5.02 -21.63 3.36
C ASP A 370 5.28 -20.82 2.08
N GLN A 371 4.52 -19.73 1.85
CA GLN A 371 4.69 -18.79 0.74
C GLN A 371 5.51 -17.53 1.09
N VAL A 372 5.92 -17.36 2.35
CA VAL A 372 6.79 -16.25 2.75
C VAL A 372 8.20 -16.50 2.22
N GLN A 373 8.68 -15.64 1.30
CA GLN A 373 9.98 -15.81 0.65
C GLN A 373 10.96 -14.67 0.97
N SER A 374 10.51 -13.61 1.64
CA SER A 374 11.32 -12.44 1.93
C SER A 374 10.96 -11.74 3.24
N ASN A 375 11.86 -10.89 3.74
CA ASN A 375 11.59 -9.99 4.86
C ASN A 375 10.45 -9.00 4.56
N ALA A 376 10.23 -8.64 3.29
CA ALA A 376 9.11 -7.77 2.90
C ALA A 376 7.76 -8.48 3.09
N ASP A 377 7.68 -9.77 2.76
CA ASP A 377 6.48 -10.59 2.99
C ASP A 377 6.19 -10.74 4.49
N LEU A 378 7.23 -11.01 5.29
CA LEU A 378 7.12 -11.04 6.75
C LEU A 378 6.56 -9.72 7.32
N LEU A 379 7.08 -8.59 6.84
CA LEU A 379 6.60 -7.27 7.26
C LEU A 379 5.15 -7.01 6.84
N ALA A 380 4.75 -7.42 5.64
CA ALA A 380 3.37 -7.28 5.17
C ALA A 380 2.39 -8.14 5.99
N LEU A 381 2.80 -9.34 6.40
CA LEU A 381 2.05 -10.20 7.31
C LEU A 381 1.97 -9.58 8.72
N HIS A 382 3.09 -9.06 9.23
CA HIS A 382 3.14 -8.44 10.55
C HIS A 382 2.25 -7.21 10.65
N ARG A 383 2.38 -6.27 9.72
CA ARG A 383 1.53 -5.07 9.65
C ARG A 383 0.05 -5.43 9.61
N TYR A 384 -0.32 -6.51 8.92
CA TYR A 384 -1.70 -6.98 8.96
C TYR A 384 -2.11 -7.46 10.36
N MET A 385 -1.27 -8.23 11.05
CA MET A 385 -1.58 -8.70 12.40
C MET A 385 -1.76 -7.56 13.41
N GLU A 386 -1.00 -6.48 13.26
CA GLU A 386 -1.15 -5.29 14.09
C GLU A 386 -2.51 -4.60 13.91
N THR A 387 -3.15 -4.76 12.74
CA THR A 387 -4.51 -4.24 12.51
C THR A 387 -5.62 -5.06 13.17
N LYS A 388 -5.32 -6.25 13.72
CA LYS A 388 -6.34 -7.06 14.41
C LYS A 388 -6.81 -6.37 15.68
N TYR A 389 -8.11 -6.48 15.96
CA TYR A 389 -8.79 -5.72 17.02
C TYR A 389 -8.14 -5.83 18.41
N ALA A 390 -7.68 -7.01 18.80
CA ALA A 390 -7.12 -7.24 20.13
C ALA A 390 -5.64 -6.83 20.27
N TRP A 391 -5.01 -6.24 19.25
CA TRP A 391 -3.56 -5.99 19.27
C TRP A 391 -3.18 -4.87 20.25
N SER A 392 -4.02 -3.83 20.35
CA SER A 392 -3.78 -2.60 21.09
C SER A 392 -4.75 -2.38 22.26
N ILE A 393 -5.53 -3.40 22.67
CA ILE A 393 -6.50 -3.26 23.75
C ILE A 393 -5.78 -3.21 25.10
N ASN A 394 -6.08 -2.20 25.91
CA ASN A 394 -5.59 -2.10 27.28
C ASN A 394 -6.38 -3.03 28.22
N ILE A 395 -5.68 -3.82 29.04
CA ILE A 395 -6.26 -4.78 29.97
C ILE A 395 -7.03 -4.09 31.11
N GLU A 396 -6.64 -2.87 31.46
CA GLU A 396 -7.18 -2.12 32.61
C GLU A 396 -8.59 -1.58 32.36
N GLU A 397 -9.01 -1.49 31.09
CA GLU A 397 -10.33 -1.00 30.68
C GLU A 397 -11.42 -2.08 30.73
N LEU A 398 -11.05 -3.33 31.03
CA LEU A 398 -11.92 -4.50 30.98
C LEU A 398 -12.34 -4.97 32.37
N ASP A 399 -13.54 -5.56 32.43
CA ASP A 399 -14.01 -6.33 33.58
C ASP A 399 -13.17 -7.60 33.81
N ASN A 400 -13.29 -8.20 35.00
CA ASN A 400 -12.48 -9.37 35.40
C ASN A 400 -12.55 -10.53 34.40
N GLU A 401 -13.70 -10.73 33.76
CA GLU A 401 -13.89 -11.76 32.72
C GLU A 401 -13.19 -11.37 31.42
N GLY A 402 -13.34 -10.12 30.95
CA GLY A 402 -12.61 -9.58 29.81
C GLY A 402 -11.09 -9.63 29.98
N GLN A 403 -10.59 -9.37 31.19
CA GLN A 403 -9.15 -9.50 31.52
C GLN A 403 -8.64 -10.93 31.37
N SER A 404 -9.42 -11.93 31.80
CA SER A 404 -9.06 -13.35 31.67
C SER A 404 -8.99 -13.76 30.19
N HIS A 405 -9.98 -13.35 29.40
CA HIS A 405 -10.00 -13.61 27.96
C HIS A 405 -8.86 -12.89 27.23
N LEU A 406 -8.55 -11.64 27.59
CA LEU A 406 -7.43 -10.90 27.00
C LEU A 406 -6.08 -11.59 27.30
N LYS A 407 -5.90 -12.20 28.48
CA LYS A 407 -4.69 -12.99 28.78
C LYS A 407 -4.50 -14.15 27.79
N LEU A 408 -5.57 -14.84 27.39
CA LEU A 408 -5.51 -15.90 26.39
C LEU A 408 -5.17 -15.36 24.99
N LEU A 409 -5.69 -14.20 24.62
CA LEU A 409 -5.34 -13.51 23.37
C LEU A 409 -3.88 -13.07 23.36
N ASN A 410 -3.36 -12.55 24.48
CA ASN A 410 -1.95 -12.17 24.62
C ASN A 410 -1.02 -13.41 24.52
N GLN A 411 -1.44 -14.56 25.05
CA GLN A 411 -0.72 -15.82 24.83
C GLN A 411 -0.68 -16.20 23.34
N SER A 412 -1.79 -16.03 22.62
CA SER A 412 -1.86 -16.26 21.17
C SER A 412 -0.95 -15.29 20.40
N LYS A 413 -0.95 -13.99 20.76
CA LYS A 413 -0.07 -12.95 20.20
C LYS A 413 1.40 -13.34 20.39
N ASN A 414 1.75 -13.75 21.59
CA ASN A 414 3.10 -14.21 21.93
C ASN A 414 3.53 -15.43 21.09
N GLN A 415 2.65 -16.40 20.86
CA GLN A 415 2.94 -17.54 19.99
C GLN A 415 3.17 -17.11 18.53
N TYR A 416 2.39 -16.15 18.04
CA TYR A 416 2.59 -15.59 16.70
C TYR A 416 3.94 -14.88 16.57
N ILE A 417 4.28 -14.02 17.53
CA ILE A 417 5.57 -13.32 17.55
C ILE A 417 6.73 -14.32 17.57
N TRP A 418 6.62 -15.40 18.35
CA TRP A 418 7.63 -16.47 18.33
C TRP A 418 7.81 -17.10 16.96
N LYS A 419 6.72 -17.37 16.24
CA LYS A 419 6.80 -17.94 14.89
C LYS A 419 7.39 -16.95 13.89
N LEU A 420 7.03 -15.66 14.00
CA LEU A 420 7.63 -14.59 13.21
C LEU A 420 9.15 -14.49 13.43
N LEU A 421 9.60 -14.58 14.68
CA LEU A 421 11.02 -14.61 15.00
C LEU A 421 11.74 -15.79 14.37
N ASP A 422 11.14 -16.97 14.44
CA ASP A 422 11.74 -18.19 13.89
C ASP A 422 11.89 -18.09 12.38
N CYS A 423 10.83 -17.68 11.67
CA CYS A 423 10.89 -17.45 10.22
C CYS A 423 11.87 -16.34 9.83
N SER A 424 12.06 -15.31 10.67
CA SER A 424 13.01 -14.23 10.38
C SER A 424 14.47 -14.71 10.34
N LYS A 425 14.80 -15.83 11.02
CA LYS A 425 16.16 -16.41 11.00
C LYS A 425 16.51 -17.00 9.64
N ASP A 426 15.53 -17.56 8.93
CA ASP A 426 15.75 -18.23 7.64
C ASP A 426 16.22 -17.26 6.55
N PHE A 427 16.00 -15.95 6.75
CA PHE A 427 16.41 -14.89 5.84
C PHE A 427 17.76 -14.25 6.19
N LEU A 428 18.47 -14.75 7.20
CA LEU A 428 19.84 -14.31 7.48
C LEU A 428 20.80 -14.84 6.42
N GLY A 429 21.62 -13.93 5.86
CA GLY A 429 22.76 -14.32 5.05
C GLY A 429 23.65 -15.29 5.83
N LYS A 430 24.03 -16.42 5.20
CA LYS A 430 24.80 -17.53 5.80
C LYS A 430 26.19 -17.15 6.33
N GLU A 431 26.57 -15.88 6.32
CA GLU A 431 27.87 -15.42 6.77
C GLU A 431 27.73 -14.80 8.18
N GLY A 432 27.91 -15.64 9.20
CA GLY A 432 28.56 -15.17 10.43
C GLY A 432 27.85 -15.26 11.77
N SER A 433 26.73 -15.99 11.95
CA SER A 433 26.14 -16.14 13.28
C SER A 433 26.24 -17.57 13.83
N HIS A 434 26.87 -17.73 15.00
CA HIS A 434 26.88 -18.94 15.84
C HIS A 434 25.51 -19.20 16.49
N THR A 435 24.41 -18.96 15.78
CA THR A 435 23.03 -19.00 16.30
C THR A 435 22.49 -20.41 16.56
N SER A 436 23.33 -21.44 16.60
CA SER A 436 22.87 -22.83 16.69
C SER A 436 22.22 -23.23 18.02
N HIS A 437 22.19 -22.38 19.07
CA HIS A 437 21.75 -22.81 20.41
C HIS A 437 20.90 -21.82 21.22
N PHE A 438 19.98 -21.06 20.62
CA PHE A 438 18.87 -20.51 21.40
C PHE A 438 17.68 -21.45 21.40
N VAL A 439 17.64 -22.34 22.41
CA VAL A 439 16.44 -23.10 22.75
C VAL A 439 15.49 -22.13 23.46
N PHE A 440 14.58 -21.51 22.71
CA PHE A 440 13.58 -20.61 23.26
C PHE A 440 12.52 -21.41 24.02
N HIS A 441 12.60 -21.40 25.35
CA HIS A 441 11.55 -21.98 26.19
C HIS A 441 10.32 -21.06 26.22
N LYS A 442 9.15 -21.60 25.85
CA LYS A 442 7.82 -20.98 25.99
C LYS A 442 7.66 -20.33 27.37
N SER A 443 7.82 -19.02 27.46
CA SER A 443 7.44 -18.24 28.65
C SER A 443 7.19 -16.78 28.26
N ASN A 444 6.36 -16.12 29.07
CA ASN A 444 5.82 -14.75 29.07
C ASN A 444 6.38 -13.69 28.10
N GLU A 445 5.56 -12.68 27.77
CA GLU A 445 5.89 -11.53 26.90
C GLU A 445 7.27 -10.91 27.16
N LEU A 446 7.67 -10.78 28.44
CA LEU A 446 8.98 -10.29 28.84
C LEU A 446 10.14 -11.16 28.31
N SER A 447 9.99 -12.48 28.31
CA SER A 447 10.99 -13.41 27.77
C SER A 447 11.14 -13.26 26.26
N ILE A 448 10.04 -12.96 25.55
CA ILE A 448 10.05 -12.71 24.10
C ILE A 448 10.80 -11.43 23.80
N LYS A 449 10.43 -10.35 24.48
CA LYS A 449 11.09 -9.05 24.33
C LYS A 449 12.58 -9.14 24.66
N ASN A 450 12.96 -9.89 25.71
CA ASN A 450 14.36 -10.16 26.02
C ASN A 450 15.08 -10.97 24.93
N ALA A 451 14.43 -11.99 24.36
CA ALA A 451 14.98 -12.77 23.26
C ALA A 451 15.20 -11.93 22.00
N ILE A 452 14.22 -11.09 21.65
CA ILE A 452 14.32 -10.12 20.54
C ILE A 452 15.46 -9.16 20.79
N TYR A 453 15.52 -8.58 21.99
CA TYR A 453 16.58 -7.66 22.38
C TYR A 453 17.96 -8.30 22.20
N GLN A 454 18.19 -9.52 22.71
CA GLN A 454 19.46 -10.23 22.54
C GLN A 454 19.75 -10.55 21.07
N TYR A 455 18.73 -10.99 20.32
CA TYR A 455 18.88 -11.29 18.90
C TYR A 455 19.30 -10.05 18.09
N ILE A 456 18.69 -8.89 18.32
CA ILE A 456 19.08 -7.63 17.66
C ILE A 456 20.53 -7.26 18.00
N LEU A 457 21.00 -7.48 19.23
CA LEU A 457 22.39 -7.22 19.60
C LEU A 457 23.40 -8.08 18.85
N GLU A 458 23.00 -9.28 18.43
CA GLU A 458 23.84 -10.21 17.66
C GLU A 458 23.80 -9.94 16.14
N LEU A 459 22.86 -9.12 15.67
CA LEU A 459 22.76 -8.74 14.25
C LEU A 459 23.73 -7.61 13.90
N GLU A 460 24.33 -7.70 12.70
CA GLU A 460 25.04 -6.57 12.12
C GLU A 460 24.03 -5.54 11.60
N PHE A 461 24.12 -4.29 12.08
CA PHE A 461 23.27 -3.21 11.54
C PHE A 461 23.79 -2.76 10.18
N SER A 462 23.18 -3.31 9.14
CA SER A 462 23.43 -3.00 7.73
C SER A 462 22.11 -2.70 7.03
N GLU A 463 22.15 -2.07 5.86
CA GLU A 463 20.94 -1.85 5.05
C GLU A 463 20.22 -3.17 4.69
N ASN A 464 20.95 -4.28 4.55
CA ASN A 464 20.36 -5.60 4.28
C ASN A 464 19.53 -6.12 5.47
N ASN A 465 19.99 -5.86 6.70
CA ASN A 465 19.30 -6.29 7.92
C ASN A 465 18.31 -5.24 8.44
N ARG A 466 18.26 -4.06 7.81
CA ARG A 466 17.43 -2.95 8.27
C ARG A 466 15.98 -3.36 8.43
N VAL A 467 15.35 -3.83 7.36
CA VAL A 467 13.93 -4.23 7.36
C VAL A 467 13.63 -5.25 8.46
N GLN A 468 14.55 -6.17 8.75
CA GLN A 468 14.39 -7.15 9.83
C GLN A 468 14.50 -6.51 11.21
N ILE A 469 15.49 -5.65 11.43
CA ILE A 469 15.65 -4.97 12.72
C ILE A 469 14.49 -3.99 12.96
N GLU A 470 14.00 -3.29 11.93
CA GLU A 470 12.79 -2.46 12.03
C GLU A 470 11.60 -3.29 12.52
N LEU A 471 11.33 -4.42 11.86
CA LEU A 471 10.27 -5.37 12.25
C LEU A 471 10.40 -5.85 13.70
N LEU A 472 11.61 -6.17 14.15
CA LEU A 472 11.85 -6.70 15.50
C LEU A 472 11.75 -5.61 16.56
N MET A 473 12.20 -4.40 16.25
CA MET A 473 12.10 -3.26 17.14
C MET A 473 10.65 -2.83 17.37
N ASP A 474 9.72 -3.06 16.42
CA ASP A 474 8.28 -2.79 16.61
C ASP A 474 7.67 -3.61 17.77
N VAL A 475 8.26 -4.76 18.12
CA VAL A 475 7.79 -5.62 19.21
C VAL A 475 8.31 -5.18 20.59
N LEU A 476 9.42 -4.45 20.64
CA LEU A 476 10.05 -4.01 21.89
C LEU A 476 9.32 -2.81 22.51
N ASP A 477 9.37 -2.68 23.84
CA ASP A 477 8.88 -1.47 24.52
C ASP A 477 9.87 -0.31 24.35
N TYR A 478 9.40 0.93 24.41
CA TYR A 478 10.24 2.13 24.25
C TYR A 478 11.50 2.08 25.13
N GLU A 479 11.37 1.75 26.41
CA GLU A 479 12.52 1.61 27.33
C GLU A 479 13.55 0.56 26.90
N GLN A 480 13.12 -0.53 26.25
CA GLN A 480 14.01 -1.57 25.72
C GLN A 480 14.76 -1.09 24.49
N LYS A 481 14.11 -0.28 23.65
CA LYS A 481 14.74 0.31 22.47
C LYS A 481 15.79 1.35 22.87
N VAL A 482 15.48 2.20 23.86
CA VAL A 482 16.47 3.13 24.45
C VAL A 482 17.63 2.34 25.06
N ALA A 483 17.35 1.28 25.82
CA ALA A 483 18.40 0.43 26.39
C ALA A 483 19.29 -0.20 25.31
N LEU A 484 18.73 -0.56 24.16
CA LEU A 484 19.47 -1.13 23.03
C LEU A 484 20.45 -0.10 22.43
N VAL A 485 20.01 1.15 22.24
CA VAL A 485 20.89 2.25 21.80
C VAL A 485 22.01 2.48 22.81
N PHE A 486 21.68 2.54 24.11
CA PHE A 486 22.68 2.67 25.17
C PHE A 486 23.68 1.53 25.14
N TYR A 487 23.21 0.30 25.02
CA TYR A 487 24.07 -0.87 24.94
C TYR A 487 25.02 -0.78 23.77
N ILE A 488 24.54 -0.47 22.56
CA ILE A 488 25.34 -0.47 21.33
C ILE A 488 26.36 0.68 21.31
N LEU A 489 25.96 1.89 21.70
CA LEU A 489 26.87 3.05 21.71
C LEU A 489 27.92 2.97 22.82
N LEU A 490 27.60 2.31 23.94
CA LEU A 490 28.53 2.08 25.03
C LEU A 490 29.33 0.78 24.86
N TYR A 491 28.94 -0.12 23.96
CA TYR A 491 29.63 -1.38 23.73
C TYR A 491 31.07 -1.12 23.26
N PRO A 492 32.08 -1.71 23.93
CA PRO A 492 33.48 -1.44 23.66
C PRO A 492 33.98 -2.41 22.59
N THR A 493 33.58 -2.20 21.34
CA THR A 493 34.28 -2.78 20.19
C THR A 493 35.14 -1.73 19.50
N GLU A 494 36.36 -2.15 19.15
CA GLU A 494 37.28 -1.51 18.18
C GLU A 494 36.70 -1.56 16.76
N THR A 495 35.37 -1.56 16.62
CA THR A 495 34.72 -1.53 15.32
C THR A 495 34.94 -0.17 14.68
N ASP A 496 35.43 -0.25 13.44
CA ASP A 496 35.60 0.81 12.45
C ASP A 496 34.62 1.98 12.67
N TYR A 497 35.17 3.18 12.78
CA TYR A 497 34.44 4.42 13.04
C TYR A 497 33.24 4.60 12.10
N ILE A 498 33.37 4.13 10.86
CA ILE A 498 32.33 4.10 9.83
C ILE A 498 31.09 3.31 10.28
N LYS A 499 31.25 2.18 10.98
CA LYS A 499 30.13 1.37 11.49
C LYS A 499 29.34 2.10 12.58
N LYS A 500 30.01 2.90 13.43
CA LYS A 500 29.34 3.68 14.49
C LYS A 500 28.47 4.80 13.90
N GLN A 501 28.91 5.46 12.83
CA GLN A 501 28.08 6.43 12.10
C GLN A 501 26.86 5.77 11.46
N GLN A 502 27.02 4.57 10.88
CA GLN A 502 25.90 3.80 10.35
C GLN A 502 24.86 3.47 11.43
N TYR A 503 25.27 3.11 12.64
CA TYR A 503 24.36 2.83 13.75
C TYR A 503 23.56 4.08 14.17
N VAL A 504 24.19 5.25 14.20
CA VAL A 504 23.53 6.51 14.52
C VAL A 504 22.48 6.90 13.46
N LEU A 505 22.83 6.76 12.19
CA LEU A 505 21.91 7.00 11.06
C LEU A 505 20.79 5.97 10.99
N PHE A 506 21.04 4.77 11.52
CA PHE A 506 20.09 3.67 11.58
C PHE A 506 19.05 3.85 12.70
N PHE A 507 19.49 4.19 13.93
CA PHE A 507 18.59 4.27 15.09
C PHE A 507 17.71 5.52 15.12
N ARG A 508 18.16 6.63 14.53
CA ARG A 508 17.38 7.87 14.55
C ARG A 508 16.03 7.75 13.84
N PRO A 509 15.92 7.32 12.56
CA PRO A 509 14.62 7.15 11.89
C PRO A 509 13.72 6.11 12.56
N LEU A 510 14.31 5.13 13.23
CA LEU A 510 13.58 4.12 13.98
C LEU A 510 12.88 4.71 15.20
N LEU A 511 13.53 5.64 15.89
CA LEU A 511 12.97 6.28 17.08
C LEU A 511 12.06 7.48 16.74
N ASP A 512 12.34 8.22 15.65
CA ASP A 512 11.56 9.38 15.21
C ASP A 512 10.13 9.01 14.75
N ASN A 513 9.91 7.79 14.26
CA ASN A 513 8.61 7.34 13.74
C ASN A 513 7.64 6.80 14.80
N TRP A 514 8.02 6.78 16.09
CA TRP A 514 7.21 6.11 17.12
C TRP A 514 6.45 7.06 18.02
N ASN A 515 5.16 6.78 18.12
CA ASN A 515 4.11 7.63 18.65
C ASN A 515 3.73 7.19 20.07
N ASP A 516 4.73 7.02 20.94
CA ASP A 516 4.49 6.77 22.37
C ASP A 516 4.49 8.09 23.12
N ASN A 517 3.55 8.28 24.05
CA ASN A 517 3.51 9.42 24.96
C ASN A 517 4.71 9.45 25.94
N LYS A 518 5.59 8.45 25.88
CA LYS A 518 6.78 8.31 26.73
C LYS A 518 7.94 9.11 26.14
N ARG A 519 8.62 9.88 26.98
CA ARG A 519 9.81 10.67 26.61
C ARG A 519 11.07 10.03 27.17
N ILE A 520 12.22 10.33 26.58
CA ILE A 520 13.51 9.89 27.14
C ILE A 520 13.76 10.45 28.56
N SER A 521 13.12 11.56 28.89
CA SER A 521 13.16 12.20 30.21
C SER A 521 12.41 11.43 31.30
N ASP A 522 11.63 10.41 30.95
CA ASP A 522 10.77 9.71 31.89
C ASP A 522 11.61 8.86 32.88
N PRO A 523 11.36 8.96 34.21
CA PRO A 523 12.13 8.22 35.22
C PRO A 523 12.12 6.71 35.01
N GLU A 524 10.99 6.14 34.57
CA GLU A 524 10.84 4.70 34.33
C GLU A 524 11.78 4.20 33.22
N VAL A 525 12.00 5.02 32.18
CA VAL A 525 12.93 4.71 31.08
C VAL A 525 14.36 4.70 31.61
N LYS A 526 14.74 5.73 32.38
CA LYS A 526 16.06 5.82 33.01
C LYS A 526 16.35 4.60 33.90
N ASP A 527 15.41 4.27 34.79
CA ASP A 527 15.55 3.17 35.74
C ASP A 527 15.66 1.82 35.02
N PHE A 528 14.88 1.61 33.95
CA PHE A 528 14.97 0.41 33.13
C PHE A 528 16.33 0.28 32.43
N VAL A 529 16.83 1.36 31.83
CA VAL A 529 18.14 1.37 31.14
C VAL A 529 19.27 1.07 32.11
N LEU A 530 19.27 1.71 33.30
CA LEU A 530 20.22 1.43 34.37
C LEU A 530 20.21 -0.06 34.74
N TRP A 531 19.02 -0.59 35.05
CA TRP A 531 18.86 -2.00 35.40
C TRP A 531 19.35 -2.93 34.28
N LYS A 532 19.05 -2.63 33.01
CA LYS A 532 19.49 -3.44 31.87
C LYS A 532 20.99 -3.47 31.69
N ILE A 533 21.65 -2.31 31.74
CA ILE A 533 23.10 -2.22 31.55
C ILE A 533 23.84 -2.87 32.72
N GLU A 534 23.38 -2.69 33.96
CA GLU A 534 23.93 -3.36 35.15
C GLU A 534 23.85 -4.89 35.07
N ASN A 535 22.82 -5.43 34.41
CA ASN A 535 22.64 -6.86 34.21
C ASN A 535 23.21 -7.38 32.89
N SER A 536 23.98 -6.57 32.18
CA SER A 536 24.59 -6.93 30.90
C SER A 536 26.06 -7.34 31.02
N ASN A 537 26.61 -7.88 29.94
CA ASN A 537 28.04 -8.20 29.81
C ASN A 537 28.95 -6.95 29.80
N ILE A 538 28.43 -5.73 29.60
CA ILE A 538 29.22 -4.49 29.61
C ILE A 538 29.26 -3.78 30.97
N LYS A 539 28.57 -4.29 31.99
CA LYS A 539 28.52 -3.70 33.35
C LYS A 539 29.89 -3.44 33.99
N HIS A 540 30.87 -4.28 33.68
CA HIS A 540 32.22 -4.19 34.26
C HIS A 540 33.02 -3.00 33.72
N LYS A 541 32.55 -2.38 32.64
CA LYS A 541 33.19 -1.23 31.96
C LYS A 541 32.38 0.06 32.07
N ILE A 542 31.14 0.01 32.54
CA ILE A 542 30.23 1.16 32.56
C ILE A 542 29.70 1.31 33.98
N THR A 543 29.95 2.45 34.61
CA THR A 543 29.36 2.71 35.93
C THR A 543 27.93 3.24 35.80
N PRO A 544 27.05 2.96 36.78
CA PRO A 544 25.70 3.51 36.81
C PRO A 544 25.70 5.05 36.75
N ASN A 545 26.68 5.67 37.41
CA ASN A 545 26.88 7.12 37.40
C ASN A 545 27.07 7.68 35.97
N LEU A 546 27.69 6.92 35.06
CA LEU A 546 27.83 7.36 33.66
C LEU A 546 26.47 7.45 32.97
N ILE A 547 25.62 6.44 33.16
CA ILE A 547 24.30 6.37 32.54
C ILE A 547 23.44 7.53 33.06
N GLU A 548 23.43 7.75 34.38
CA GLU A 548 22.74 8.90 34.98
C GLU A 548 23.27 10.23 34.44
N TRP A 549 24.58 10.34 34.28
CA TRP A 549 25.22 11.52 33.73
C TRP A 549 24.83 11.74 32.26
N ILE A 550 24.74 10.69 31.43
CA ILE A 550 24.29 10.79 30.04
C ILE A 550 22.85 11.32 30.00
N PHE A 551 21.94 10.72 30.75
CA PHE A 551 20.53 11.16 30.81
C PHE A 551 20.41 12.64 31.20
N LYS A 552 21.10 13.06 32.27
CA LYS A 552 21.10 14.46 32.73
C LYS A 552 21.60 15.43 31.65
N ASN A 553 22.51 14.97 30.80
CA ASN A 553 23.15 15.80 29.80
C ASN A 553 22.54 15.67 28.41
N LEU A 554 21.60 14.77 28.16
CA LEU A 554 20.86 14.72 26.88
C LEU A 554 20.08 16.01 26.62
N GLU A 555 19.52 16.62 27.67
CA GLU A 555 18.70 17.83 27.60
C GLU A 555 19.50 19.13 27.60
N THR A 556 20.81 19.10 27.89
CA THR A 556 21.62 20.33 27.91
C THR A 556 21.90 20.84 26.49
N HIS A 557 21.42 22.05 26.19
CA HIS A 557 21.49 22.64 24.85
C HIS A 557 22.85 23.28 24.49
N SER A 558 23.70 23.54 25.47
CA SER A 558 25.00 24.19 25.28
C SER A 558 26.17 23.24 25.54
N THR A 559 27.20 23.31 24.70
CA THR A 559 28.52 22.72 24.94
C THR A 559 29.16 23.39 26.16
N ASP A 560 28.98 22.81 27.35
CA ASP A 560 29.63 23.28 28.58
C ASP A 560 31.05 22.71 28.68
N VAL A 561 32.04 23.54 29.02
CA VAL A 561 33.42 23.11 29.33
C VAL A 561 33.42 22.02 30.40
N ARG A 562 32.50 22.09 31.36
CA ARG A 562 32.33 21.08 32.42
C ARG A 562 31.88 19.73 31.86
N LEU A 563 31.07 19.73 30.81
CA LEU A 563 30.63 18.54 30.10
C LEU A 563 31.79 17.84 29.39
N ILE A 564 32.65 18.63 28.73
CA ILE A 564 33.84 18.13 28.04
C ILE A 564 34.85 17.57 29.06
N GLN A 565 35.12 18.31 30.13
CA GLN A 565 36.02 17.85 31.18
C GLN A 565 35.50 16.56 31.81
N SER A 566 34.19 16.49 32.07
CA SER A 566 33.54 15.27 32.56
C SER A 566 33.54 14.13 31.54
N CYS A 567 33.85 14.32 30.26
CA CYS A 567 34.09 13.21 29.33
C CYS A 567 35.56 12.78 29.37
N ILE A 568 36.48 13.75 29.42
CA ILE A 568 37.93 13.50 29.52
C ILE A 568 38.26 12.70 30.78
N ASP A 569 37.56 12.96 31.88
CA ASP A 569 37.75 12.25 33.15
C ASP A 569 37.30 10.77 33.10
N TRP A 570 36.64 10.33 32.01
CA TRP A 570 36.16 8.95 31.83
C TRP A 570 36.94 8.25 30.71
N ASP A 571 37.84 7.35 31.09
CA ASP A 571 38.78 6.67 30.18
C ASP A 571 38.14 5.93 28.97
N TYR A 572 36.84 5.65 29.01
CA TYR A 572 36.10 4.86 28.02
C TYR A 572 34.92 5.60 27.36
N PHE A 573 34.76 6.90 27.64
CA PHE A 573 33.63 7.70 27.16
C PHE A 573 34.10 9.04 26.57
N SER A 574 33.88 9.23 25.27
CA SER A 574 34.30 10.45 24.56
C SER A 574 33.17 11.46 24.42
N TYR A 575 33.51 12.73 24.24
CA TYR A 575 32.51 13.76 23.95
C TYR A 575 31.76 13.47 22.62
N ALA A 576 32.40 12.79 21.67
CA ALA A 576 31.73 12.26 20.48
C ALA A 576 30.53 11.32 20.79
N LYS A 577 30.63 10.45 21.81
CA LYS A 577 29.54 9.52 22.17
C LYS A 577 28.33 10.28 22.70
N ILE A 578 28.53 11.29 23.55
CA ILE A 578 27.40 12.11 24.05
C ILE A 578 26.74 12.89 22.92
N LEU A 579 27.49 13.36 21.91
CA LEU A 579 26.90 13.99 20.72
C LEU A 579 26.07 13.00 19.89
N MET A 580 26.50 11.75 19.74
CA MET A 580 25.72 10.70 19.08
C MET A 580 24.41 10.42 19.83
N PHE A 581 24.48 10.30 21.15
CA PHE A 581 23.30 10.16 22.02
C PHE A 581 22.34 11.34 21.84
N LYS A 582 22.85 12.59 21.89
CA LYS A 582 22.04 13.78 21.64
C LYS A 582 21.43 13.76 20.25
N TYR A 583 22.17 13.39 19.22
CA TYR A 583 21.66 13.35 17.85
C TYR A 583 20.51 12.35 17.66
N ILE A 584 20.62 11.15 18.22
CA ILE A 584 19.57 10.11 18.12
C ILE A 584 18.29 10.53 18.86
N PHE A 585 18.42 11.20 20.01
CA PHE A 585 17.30 11.51 20.90
C PHE A 585 16.85 12.98 20.86
N ASN A 586 17.37 13.80 19.94
CA ASN A 586 17.04 15.22 19.87
C ASN A 586 15.75 15.46 19.07
N GLU A 587 14.71 15.92 19.77
CA GLU A 587 13.40 16.28 19.22
C GLU A 587 13.43 17.55 18.31
N ILE A 588 14.49 18.37 18.35
CA ILE A 588 14.58 19.64 17.61
C ILE A 588 15.59 19.53 16.45
N HIS A 589 15.08 19.34 15.23
CA HIS A 589 15.88 19.10 14.01
C HIS A 589 16.94 20.17 13.68
N ASP A 590 16.80 21.41 14.14
CA ASP A 590 17.56 22.55 13.61
C ASP A 590 18.92 22.84 14.28
N ARG A 591 19.34 22.07 15.30
CA ARG A 591 20.46 22.49 16.19
C ARG A 591 21.70 21.59 16.23
N TYR A 592 21.65 20.41 15.64
CA TYR A 592 22.81 19.52 15.57
C TYR A 592 23.32 19.40 14.12
N PRO A 593 24.65 19.33 13.91
CA PRO A 593 25.18 19.07 12.58
C PRO A 593 24.62 17.75 12.05
N ASP A 594 24.03 17.80 10.85
CA ASP A 594 23.68 16.60 10.10
C ASP A 594 24.99 15.90 9.72
N PHE A 595 25.23 14.73 10.32
CA PHE A 595 26.40 13.91 10.07
C PHE A 595 26.32 13.16 8.73
N SER A 596 25.18 13.25 8.03
CA SER A 596 25.02 12.70 6.69
C SER A 596 25.56 13.68 5.65
N ASN A 597 26.46 13.21 4.78
CA ASN A 597 26.93 13.98 3.62
C ASN A 597 25.81 14.29 2.59
N GLN A 598 24.56 13.87 2.82
CA GLN A 598 23.53 13.76 1.78
C GLN A 598 22.56 14.95 1.68
N GLU A 599 22.40 15.81 2.68
CA GLU A 599 21.46 16.95 2.61
C GLU A 599 22.06 18.34 2.84
N HIS A 600 23.35 18.51 2.55
CA HIS A 600 24.03 19.81 2.73
C HIS A 600 23.62 20.92 1.74
N ALA A 601 22.77 20.61 0.75
CA ALA A 601 22.37 21.55 -0.31
C ALA A 601 21.14 22.42 0.02
N THR A 602 20.38 22.09 1.07
CA THR A 602 18.99 22.59 1.24
C THR A 602 18.75 23.52 2.43
N ILE A 603 19.71 23.71 3.34
CA ILE A 603 19.53 24.59 4.50
C ILE A 603 19.61 26.06 4.05
N LYS A 604 18.46 26.73 3.98
CA LYS A 604 18.33 28.14 3.58
C LYS A 604 19.02 29.08 4.57
N GLN A 605 19.80 30.01 4.00
CA GLN A 605 20.55 31.10 4.62
C GLN A 605 19.66 32.10 5.38
N GLN A 606 19.50 31.98 6.70
CA GLN A 606 18.96 33.12 7.46
C GLN A 606 19.53 33.37 8.85
N TRP A 607 20.32 32.45 9.44
CA TRP A 607 20.92 32.65 10.78
C TRP A 607 22.38 32.20 10.75
N SER A 608 23.22 32.84 11.58
CA SER A 608 24.69 32.70 11.65
C SER A 608 25.18 31.32 11.21
N ASP A 609 26.00 31.27 10.16
CA ASP A 609 26.52 30.03 9.59
C ASP A 609 27.00 29.09 10.70
N TRP A 610 26.26 28.00 10.93
CA TRP A 610 26.52 27.06 12.03
C TRP A 610 27.95 26.50 11.95
N ARG A 611 28.56 26.48 10.76
CA ARG A 611 29.96 26.09 10.55
C ARG A 611 30.91 27.02 11.28
N VAL A 612 30.64 28.33 11.22
CA VAL A 612 31.42 29.36 11.93
C VAL A 612 31.20 29.26 13.43
N VAL A 613 29.97 28.99 13.87
CA VAL A 613 29.65 28.75 15.29
C VAL A 613 30.40 27.51 15.82
N PHE A 614 30.38 26.41 15.06
CA PHE A 614 31.11 25.19 15.39
C PHE A 614 32.62 25.44 15.50
N LEU A 615 33.23 26.10 14.51
CA LEU A 615 34.66 26.43 14.55
C LEU A 615 35.00 27.35 15.74
N LYS A 616 34.14 28.32 16.08
CA LYS A 616 34.31 29.16 17.28
C LYS A 616 34.28 28.35 18.57
N GLU A 617 33.37 27.39 18.69
CA GLU A 617 33.30 26.51 19.84
C GLU A 617 34.53 25.59 19.93
N MET A 618 35.06 25.14 18.79
CA MET A 618 36.30 24.37 18.74
C MET A 618 37.53 25.20 19.14
N VAL A 619 37.58 26.49 18.76
CA VAL A 619 38.65 27.40 19.21
C VAL A 619 38.57 27.67 20.71
N LYS A 620 37.36 27.86 21.26
CA LYS A 620 37.17 28.03 22.71
C LYS A 620 37.55 26.77 23.50
N ASN A 621 37.33 25.60 22.92
CA ASN A 621 37.55 24.30 23.54
C ASN A 621 38.63 23.49 22.80
N SER A 622 39.81 24.08 22.59
CA SER A 622 40.86 23.53 21.73
C SER A 622 41.37 22.13 22.13
N VAL A 623 41.14 21.72 23.38
CA VAL A 623 41.43 20.35 23.84
C VAL A 623 40.66 19.29 23.04
N LEU A 624 39.45 19.60 22.56
CA LEU A 624 38.63 18.71 21.74
C LEU A 624 39.30 18.32 20.42
N LEU A 625 40.18 19.16 19.89
CA LEU A 625 40.89 18.95 18.63
C LEU A 625 41.88 17.77 18.69
N LYS A 626 42.18 17.29 19.89
CA LYS A 626 43.02 16.12 20.13
C LYS A 626 42.23 14.80 20.01
N GLU A 627 40.90 14.84 19.95
CA GLU A 627 40.10 13.66 19.66
C GLU A 627 39.94 13.47 18.14
N ASP A 628 40.17 12.24 17.66
CA ASP A 628 40.11 11.91 16.22
C ASP A 628 38.75 12.27 15.59
N PHE A 629 37.65 12.17 16.35
CA PHE A 629 36.32 12.58 15.90
C PHE A 629 36.28 14.05 15.46
N PHE A 630 36.75 14.99 16.31
CA PHE A 630 36.70 16.41 15.98
C PHE A 630 37.70 16.76 14.88
N LYS A 631 38.83 16.05 14.82
CA LYS A 631 39.81 16.16 13.73
C LYS A 631 39.19 15.83 12.38
N GLU A 632 38.50 14.70 12.27
CA GLU A 632 37.81 14.31 11.03
C GLU A 632 36.65 15.23 10.66
N HIS A 633 35.88 15.69 11.65
CA HIS A 633 34.75 16.62 11.41
C HIS A 633 35.22 18.00 10.96
N ILE A 634 36.30 18.51 11.54
CA ILE A 634 36.91 19.75 11.08
C ILE A 634 37.43 19.57 9.66
N MET A 635 38.01 18.42 9.30
CA MET A 635 38.40 18.12 7.93
C MET A 635 37.20 18.10 6.97
N ALA A 636 36.07 17.51 7.38
CA ALA A 636 34.84 17.50 6.58
C ALA A 636 34.26 18.91 6.39
N VAL A 637 34.10 19.67 7.47
CA VAL A 637 33.64 21.06 7.45
C VAL A 637 34.57 21.92 6.59
N SER A 638 35.89 21.73 6.73
CA SER A 638 36.92 22.42 5.94
C SER A 638 36.81 22.14 4.43
N ARG A 639 36.52 20.89 4.04
CA ARG A 639 36.27 20.52 2.62
C ARG A 639 35.01 21.18 2.07
N HIS A 640 33.99 21.41 2.89
CA HIS A 640 32.78 22.09 2.46
C HIS A 640 32.95 23.60 2.35
N ILE A 641 33.65 24.22 3.31
CA ILE A 641 33.96 25.66 3.28
C ILE A 641 34.80 26.00 2.06
N SER A 642 35.84 25.21 1.77
CA SER A 642 36.71 25.39 0.60
C SER A 642 35.99 25.22 -0.75
N LYS A 643 34.93 24.42 -0.80
CA LYS A 643 34.07 24.25 -2.00
C LYS A 643 32.97 25.31 -2.12
N SER A 644 32.67 26.06 -1.06
CA SER A 644 31.61 27.06 -1.07
C SER A 644 32.06 28.32 -1.79
N SER A 645 31.18 28.89 -2.63
CA SER A 645 31.46 30.08 -3.44
C SER A 645 31.57 31.38 -2.63
N ASN A 646 31.40 31.34 -1.30
CA ASN A 646 31.31 32.53 -0.47
C ASN A 646 31.98 32.37 0.91
N PRO A 647 33.33 32.32 0.99
CA PRO A 647 34.07 32.29 2.26
C PRO A 647 33.96 33.59 3.09
N ILE A 648 33.19 34.59 2.63
CA ILE A 648 33.01 35.92 3.25
C ILE A 648 32.59 35.85 4.72
N VAL A 649 31.83 34.83 5.12
CA VAL A 649 31.36 34.72 6.52
C VAL A 649 32.50 34.51 7.51
N LEU A 650 33.59 33.82 7.12
CA LEU A 650 34.77 33.64 7.96
C LEU A 650 35.65 34.91 8.03
N PHE A 651 35.69 35.71 6.97
CA PHE A 651 36.55 36.90 6.90
C PHE A 651 36.11 38.05 7.82
N ASN A 652 34.87 37.98 8.34
CA ASN A 652 34.37 38.92 9.34
C ASN A 652 34.79 38.58 10.78
N GLU A 653 35.54 37.49 10.98
CA GLU A 653 35.99 37.03 12.29
C GLU A 653 37.43 37.48 12.60
N ASN A 654 37.62 38.05 13.79
CA ASN A 654 38.91 38.59 14.23
C ASN A 654 39.86 37.55 14.85
N ASP A 655 39.42 36.30 15.09
CA ASP A 655 40.28 35.27 15.70
C ASP A 655 40.98 34.42 14.63
N PHE A 656 42.29 34.63 14.47
CA PHE A 656 43.07 33.97 13.42
C PHE A 656 43.07 32.43 13.51
N ARG A 657 42.81 31.88 14.71
CA ARG A 657 42.79 30.44 14.97
C ARG A 657 41.72 29.70 14.16
N LEU A 658 40.63 30.38 13.80
CA LEU A 658 39.57 29.82 12.94
C LEU A 658 40.09 29.48 11.53
N PHE A 659 40.92 30.35 10.96
CA PHE A 659 41.57 30.11 9.67
C PHE A 659 42.70 29.09 9.78
N TYR A 660 43.43 29.12 10.91
CA TYR A 660 44.58 28.26 11.13
C TYR A 660 44.20 26.78 11.38
N MET A 661 43.04 26.55 12.02
CA MET A 661 42.48 25.22 12.29
C MET A 661 42.02 24.50 11.01
N ASN A 662 41.68 25.24 9.96
CA ASN A 662 41.29 24.67 8.67
C ASN A 662 42.53 24.43 7.80
N PRO A 663 42.96 23.16 7.59
CA PRO A 663 44.18 22.87 6.83
C PRO A 663 44.02 23.05 5.32
N LEU A 664 42.79 23.16 4.81
CA LEU A 664 42.46 23.38 3.40
C LEU A 664 42.21 24.85 3.09
N PHE A 665 42.29 25.74 4.08
CA PHE A 665 42.07 27.16 3.90
C PHE A 665 43.32 27.80 3.30
N GLU A 666 43.18 28.33 2.09
CA GLU A 666 44.21 29.08 1.39
C GLU A 666 43.63 30.41 0.89
N ILE A 667 44.49 31.43 0.80
CA ILE A 667 44.13 32.71 0.21
C ILE A 667 45.08 32.89 -0.97
N THR A 668 44.50 32.98 -2.16
CA THR A 668 45.26 33.22 -3.39
C THR A 668 45.59 34.71 -3.55
N GLU A 669 46.57 35.01 -4.39
CA GLU A 669 46.92 36.39 -4.76
C GLU A 669 45.71 37.16 -5.33
N ILE A 670 44.90 36.49 -6.17
CA ILE A 670 43.70 37.06 -6.78
C ILE A 670 42.64 37.38 -5.72
N GLU A 671 42.40 36.47 -4.77
CA GLU A 671 41.45 36.71 -3.69
C GLU A 671 41.89 37.84 -2.78
N PHE A 672 43.18 37.93 -2.47
CA PHE A 672 43.73 39.01 -1.66
C PHE A 672 43.56 40.38 -2.35
N LEU A 673 43.82 40.46 -3.66
CA LEU A 673 43.58 41.67 -4.45
C LEU A 673 42.09 42.05 -4.49
N ARG A 674 41.20 41.06 -4.61
CA ARG A 674 39.76 41.30 -4.55
C ARG A 674 39.33 41.88 -3.19
N PHE A 675 39.87 41.37 -2.07
CA PHE A 675 39.57 41.94 -0.74
C PHE A 675 40.00 43.40 -0.61
N ILE A 676 41.15 43.75 -1.20
CA ILE A 676 41.62 45.14 -1.27
C ILE A 676 40.63 46.02 -2.06
N GLU A 677 40.16 45.53 -3.22
CA GLU A 677 39.32 46.29 -4.14
C GLU A 677 37.88 46.47 -3.62
N GLU A 678 37.32 45.47 -2.94
CA GLU A 678 35.98 45.49 -2.36
C GLU A 678 35.89 46.28 -1.05
N LYS A 679 36.99 46.86 -0.56
CA LYS A 679 37.11 47.52 0.76
C LYS A 679 36.63 46.66 1.93
N THR A 680 36.65 45.33 1.78
CA THR A 680 36.53 44.43 2.92
C THR A 680 37.82 44.58 3.73
N TYR A 681 37.75 45.29 4.85
CA TYR A 681 38.93 45.50 5.70
C TYR A 681 39.49 44.14 6.07
N LEU A 682 40.71 43.83 5.62
CA LEU A 682 41.49 42.68 6.08
C LEU A 682 41.61 42.79 7.60
N GLN A 683 40.71 42.12 8.28
CA GLN A 683 40.63 42.14 9.73
C GLN A 683 41.90 41.56 10.34
N LYS A 684 42.19 41.94 11.59
CA LYS A 684 43.41 41.53 12.31
C LYS A 684 43.63 40.01 12.25
N GLY A 685 42.56 39.22 12.38
CA GLY A 685 42.65 37.75 12.33
C GLY A 685 43.20 37.19 11.02
N ILE A 686 42.83 37.75 9.87
CA ILE A 686 43.34 37.29 8.56
C ILE A 686 44.81 37.65 8.42
N LEU A 687 45.19 38.85 8.84
CA LEU A 687 46.57 39.34 8.76
C LEU A 687 47.48 38.51 9.68
N GLU A 688 47.05 38.19 10.89
CA GLU A 688 47.74 37.29 11.81
C GLU A 688 47.91 35.88 11.24
N PHE A 689 46.89 35.34 10.57
CA PHE A 689 46.99 34.09 9.84
C PHE A 689 48.04 34.15 8.73
N LEU A 690 48.04 35.21 7.91
CA LEU A 690 48.98 35.38 6.80
C LEU A 690 50.44 35.57 7.27
N ILE A 691 50.66 36.26 8.38
CA ILE A 691 51.98 36.36 9.03
C ILE A 691 52.54 34.96 9.31
N LEU A 692 51.71 34.08 9.89
CA LEU A 692 52.10 32.69 10.20
C LEU A 692 52.29 31.80 8.96
N LYS A 693 51.91 32.26 7.76
CA LYS A 693 52.10 31.54 6.49
C LYS A 693 53.24 32.09 5.63
N LEU A 694 53.98 33.10 6.08
CA LEU A 694 55.11 33.68 5.34
C LEU A 694 56.22 32.67 5.04
N ASP A 695 56.32 31.57 5.80
CA ASP A 695 57.26 30.48 5.54
C ASP A 695 56.90 29.68 4.27
N LYS A 696 55.62 29.64 3.90
CA LYS A 696 55.12 28.83 2.77
C LYS A 696 55.28 29.52 1.41
N ALA A 697 55.64 28.73 0.40
CA ALA A 697 55.84 29.22 -0.97
C ALA A 697 54.57 29.81 -1.60
N ALA A 698 53.38 29.27 -1.28
CA ALA A 698 52.10 29.74 -1.81
C ALA A 698 51.80 31.23 -1.49
N TYR A 699 52.38 31.77 -0.41
CA TYR A 699 52.14 33.14 0.06
C TYR A 699 53.28 34.10 -0.30
N LYS A 700 54.16 33.72 -1.24
CA LYS A 700 55.29 34.55 -1.68
C LYS A 700 54.82 35.91 -2.24
N TYR A 701 53.62 35.98 -2.80
CA TYR A 701 53.05 37.22 -3.33
C TYR A 701 52.94 38.35 -2.27
N LEU A 702 52.85 38.01 -0.97
CA LEU A 702 52.83 38.97 0.14
C LEU A 702 54.14 39.77 0.27
N ILE A 703 55.25 39.26 -0.28
CA ILE A 703 56.58 39.87 -0.21
C ILE A 703 57.14 40.25 -1.60
N THR A 704 56.55 39.77 -2.71
CA THR A 704 57.05 40.05 -4.07
C THR A 704 56.16 40.93 -4.94
N ASN A 705 54.84 40.97 -4.72
CA ASN A 705 53.95 41.82 -5.51
C ASN A 705 53.89 43.22 -4.90
N GLU A 706 54.45 44.23 -5.58
CA GLU A 706 54.58 45.60 -5.06
C GLU A 706 53.26 46.18 -4.50
N ARG A 707 52.14 45.99 -5.20
CA ARG A 707 50.83 46.53 -4.78
C ARG A 707 50.35 45.89 -3.48
N ILE A 708 50.54 44.57 -3.35
CA ILE A 708 50.15 43.80 -2.16
C ILE A 708 51.10 44.09 -1.00
N VAL A 709 52.41 44.11 -1.26
CA VAL A 709 53.47 44.35 -0.29
C VAL A 709 53.24 45.66 0.46
N VAL A 710 52.98 46.76 -0.26
CA VAL A 710 52.77 48.07 0.36
C VAL A 710 51.61 48.04 1.37
N LEU A 711 50.49 47.43 0.98
CA LEU A 711 49.28 47.37 1.82
C LEU A 711 49.45 46.41 2.98
N PHE A 712 50.00 45.22 2.73
CA PHE A 712 50.24 44.21 3.76
C PHE A 712 51.25 44.72 4.79
N LYS A 713 52.38 45.31 4.35
CA LYS A 713 53.39 45.96 5.20
C LYS A 713 52.76 47.02 6.09
N TRP A 714 51.97 47.94 5.52
CA TRP A 714 51.35 49.02 6.28
C TRP A 714 50.44 48.49 7.40
N ARG A 715 49.58 47.51 7.08
CA ARG A 715 48.68 46.90 8.06
C ARG A 715 49.39 46.08 9.13
N VAL A 716 50.43 45.33 8.76
CA VAL A 716 51.24 44.58 9.73
C VAL A 716 51.96 45.54 10.69
N LYS A 717 52.47 46.68 10.22
CA LYS A 717 53.05 47.71 11.10
C LYS A 717 52.04 48.25 12.10
N GLU A 718 50.83 48.55 11.63
CA GLU A 718 49.73 49.02 12.48
C GLU A 718 49.42 48.01 13.59
N ILE A 719 49.25 46.73 13.25
CA ILE A 719 48.95 45.67 14.23
C ILE A 719 50.07 45.53 15.27
N ILE A 720 51.33 45.49 14.82
CA ILE A 720 52.48 45.32 15.74
C ILE A 720 52.59 46.53 16.67
N TYR A 721 52.44 47.74 16.13
CA TYR A 721 52.44 48.98 16.90
C TYR A 721 51.32 49.00 17.95
N GLU A 722 50.10 48.62 17.59
CA GLU A 722 48.97 48.51 18.52
C GLU A 722 49.20 47.50 19.65
N THR A 723 49.92 46.41 19.38
CA THR A 723 50.22 45.39 20.39
C THR A 723 51.35 45.78 21.35
N ASN A 724 52.14 46.82 21.03
CA ASN A 724 53.30 47.26 21.81
C ASN A 724 54.31 46.13 22.12
N LEU A 725 54.52 45.24 21.15
CA LEU A 725 55.47 44.13 21.22
C LEU A 725 56.54 44.30 20.13
N ASP A 726 57.76 43.82 20.40
CA ASP A 726 58.73 43.61 19.33
C ASP A 726 58.30 42.44 18.41
N ILE A 727 58.89 42.37 17.22
CA ILE A 727 58.52 41.38 16.19
C ILE A 727 58.71 39.95 16.71
N GLU A 728 59.81 39.67 17.41
CA GLU A 728 60.13 38.33 17.89
C GLU A 728 59.10 37.86 18.92
N SER A 729 58.79 38.71 19.89
CA SER A 729 57.79 38.49 20.94
C SER A 729 56.40 38.32 20.34
N TYR A 730 56.05 39.12 19.34
CA TYR A 730 54.75 39.05 18.67
C TYR A 730 54.58 37.72 17.90
N VAL A 731 55.56 37.35 17.08
CA VAL A 731 55.53 36.07 16.33
C VAL A 731 55.53 34.88 17.30
N HIS A 732 56.26 34.97 18.41
CA HIS A 732 56.26 33.94 19.44
C HIS A 732 54.85 33.73 20.04
N GLN A 733 54.15 34.81 20.39
CA GLN A 733 52.77 34.72 20.92
C GLN A 733 51.78 34.16 19.90
N LEU A 734 51.89 34.57 18.63
CA LEU A 734 51.07 34.01 17.55
C LEU A 734 51.30 32.51 17.38
N ALA A 735 52.57 32.07 17.40
CA ALA A 735 52.91 30.66 17.28
C ALA A 735 52.37 29.82 18.45
N LEU A 736 52.41 30.34 19.69
CA LEU A 736 51.82 29.66 20.85
C LEU A 736 50.32 29.44 20.68
N ARG A 737 49.58 30.51 20.34
CA ARG A 737 48.12 30.46 20.11
C ARG A 737 47.74 29.58 18.92
N ALA A 738 48.56 29.55 17.88
CA ALA A 738 48.36 28.66 16.73
C ALA A 738 48.50 27.18 17.12
N ASN A 739 49.49 26.86 17.96
CA ASN A 739 49.77 25.51 18.40
C ASN A 739 48.67 24.92 19.30
N GLU A 740 47.86 25.77 19.96
CA GLU A 740 46.66 25.32 20.69
C GLU A 740 45.65 24.61 19.78
N VAL A 741 45.55 25.04 18.52
CA VAL A 741 44.51 24.60 17.57
C VAL A 741 45.06 23.75 16.42
N THR A 742 46.30 23.28 16.52
CA THR A 742 46.99 22.56 15.45
C THR A 742 46.79 21.05 15.56
N MET A 743 46.37 20.41 14.47
CA MET A 743 46.09 18.97 14.43
C MET A 743 47.28 18.08 14.08
N ASP A 744 48.24 18.57 13.28
CA ASP A 744 49.30 17.72 12.68
C ASP A 744 50.70 18.36 12.57
N SER A 745 50.80 19.70 12.50
CA SER A 745 52.11 20.35 12.25
C SER A 745 52.28 21.64 13.06
N PRO A 746 52.82 21.56 14.28
CA PRO A 746 53.06 22.74 15.10
C PRO A 746 54.04 23.72 14.42
N VAL A 747 53.93 25.00 14.77
CA VAL A 747 54.87 26.04 14.38
C VAL A 747 56.18 25.82 15.13
N SER A 748 57.08 25.06 14.50
CA SER A 748 58.44 24.79 15.02
C SER A 748 59.27 26.06 15.19
N GLN A 749 60.35 25.98 15.98
CA GLN A 749 61.29 27.11 16.14
C GLN A 749 61.87 27.58 14.80
N LEU A 750 62.29 26.65 13.94
CA LEU A 750 62.85 26.97 12.62
C LEU A 750 61.84 27.74 11.73
N LYS A 751 60.54 27.39 11.79
CA LYS A 751 59.49 28.15 11.08
C LYS A 751 59.36 29.57 11.64
N LYS A 752 59.39 29.74 12.97
CA LYS A 752 59.34 31.06 13.61
C LYS A 752 60.49 31.93 13.14
N ASP A 753 61.72 31.40 13.14
CA ASP A 753 62.92 32.16 12.76
C ASP A 753 62.83 32.63 11.29
N ILE A 754 62.31 31.78 10.38
CA ILE A 754 62.06 32.14 8.97
C ILE A 754 61.01 33.25 8.86
N ILE A 755 59.90 33.13 9.60
CA ILE A 755 58.82 34.14 9.60
C ILE A 755 59.36 35.47 10.11
N ILE A 756 60.07 35.47 11.25
CA ILE A 756 60.69 36.67 11.85
C ILE A 756 61.60 37.36 10.85
N ARG A 757 62.50 36.61 10.20
CA ARG A 757 63.42 37.17 9.21
C ARG A 757 62.67 37.83 8.05
N LYS A 758 61.73 37.11 7.44
CA LYS A 758 60.92 37.65 6.33
C LYS A 758 60.10 38.87 6.74
N LEU A 759 59.62 38.91 7.99
CA LEU A 759 58.88 40.06 8.51
C LEU A 759 59.80 41.26 8.73
N ILE A 760 61.00 41.05 9.27
CA ILE A 760 62.00 42.11 9.45
C ILE A 760 62.37 42.70 8.09
N ASP A 761 62.70 41.85 7.11
CA ASP A 761 63.03 42.26 5.74
C ASP A 761 61.87 43.09 5.15
N LEU A 762 60.63 42.61 5.26
CA LEU A 762 59.44 43.32 4.77
C LEU A 762 59.22 44.69 5.45
N LEU A 763 59.49 44.80 6.76
CA LEU A 763 59.13 45.98 7.53
C LEU A 763 60.21 47.07 7.53
N TYR A 764 61.48 46.70 7.43
CA TYR A 764 62.64 47.59 7.58
C TYR A 764 63.47 47.83 6.31
N GLU A 765 63.33 47.00 5.26
CA GLU A 765 63.70 47.37 3.88
C GLU A 765 62.50 48.05 3.20
#